data_AF-A0A520Y1N3-F1
#
_entry.id   AF-A0A520Y1N3-F1
#
_cell.length_a   1.000
_cell.length_b   1.000
_cell.length_c   1.000
_cell.angle_alpha   90.00
_cell.angle_beta   90.00
_cell.angle_gamma   90.00
#
_symmetry.space_group_name_H-M   'P 1'
#
loop_
_entity.id
_entity.type
_entity.pdbx_description
1 polymer ?
#
loop_
_entity_poly.entity_id
_entity_poly.type
_entity_poly.pdbx_seq_one_letter_code
_entity_poly.pdbx_strand_id
1 'polypeptide(L)'
;MTSKRRFAAVISAAALIGVVLATASPVSAQTDECGGMPATIVAEADTPTMGTDGNDVILGTDGNDFIDGGAGNDIICGGDGNDILIGGLGNDSIYGEDGRDVLRGNLGRDLLVGGKNIDRLSGGSGADRLVANKGNDRMFGGSGADVLLGGGGPVDRVNGGGGTDVCNDPQDTTRFTNCEAGDGATDFELKIIHINDHHSHLNPDSGDLDLGGASTRVSLGGFPSVVTKMKELEVTADNVVKVHAGDAITGTLFYSLFKGEADAALMNEICFDIFELGNHEFDDGDEGLVNFLDFLEAGGCDTAVLGANVVPAVGTPLAPTSPDDRVKAYRVMEFGGEKVGFVGLDIANKTKNSSSPLKTTQFLDEMTTAQAYINVLTRMGINKIVLVTHIQFANDMELAAGLTGVDVIVGGDSHTALGNGLAALGVSTAGDYPVKTTDANGAPVCIVQAWQYSWVVGELDVEFTADGEVNKCDGTPHLLLGDEFLRRPADGGDRVPVTGDDLAAIEAQIAATPELSVVTPDPAAQAVLDGYSEQVTVLEQEVIGTATDDLCLERIPGQGRSQICDVADTAMMGGDIQQLVTEAFHVRAFESDFALQNAGGVRIDIPAGDFTIADAYELLPFANTIVNMQMTGAEVQAVLEEAVSNAIDPDGSTGAYPYAAGLRFDVDLNAAAGSRVTNHEVDVDGTWTPIDLAATYTVATNSFIASGQDGYITFGTVSEDGRAFDTLLDYAQSFIDYVEKDVDGTLSKLDPSDYSTQNFTPLAG
;
A
#
# COMPACT_ATOMS: atom_id res chain seq x y z
N MET A 1 72.58 -19.77 19.97
CA MET A 1 72.46 -20.93 19.07
C MET A 1 71.05 -20.88 18.51
N THR A 2 70.73 -20.74 17.23
CA THR A 2 71.49 -20.81 15.97
C THR A 2 70.59 -20.19 14.89
N SER A 3 71.20 -19.50 13.94
CA SER A 3 70.58 -18.92 12.74
C SER A 3 70.38 -19.95 11.63
N LYS A 4 69.48 -19.66 10.68
CA LYS A 4 69.66 -19.59 9.20
C LYS A 4 68.29 -19.75 8.51
N ARG A 5 67.72 -18.77 7.79
CA ARG A 5 68.07 -18.13 6.49
C ARG A 5 67.92 -19.01 5.23
N ARG A 6 66.94 -18.60 4.41
CA ARG A 6 66.96 -18.29 2.94
C ARG A 6 66.72 -19.41 1.91
N PHE A 7 65.80 -19.17 0.97
CA PHE A 7 65.94 -18.88 -0.49
C PHE A 7 64.52 -19.03 -1.11
N ALA A 8 63.83 -18.07 -1.77
CA ALA A 8 64.08 -17.09 -2.85
C ALA A 8 63.72 -17.59 -4.29
N ALA A 9 63.11 -16.67 -5.08
CA ALA A 9 62.71 -16.65 -6.51
C ALA A 9 61.27 -17.11 -6.81
N VAL A 10 60.29 -16.27 -7.19
CA VAL A 10 60.12 -15.26 -8.28
C VAL A 10 59.86 -15.87 -9.66
N ILE A 11 58.66 -15.58 -10.22
CA ILE A 11 58.24 -15.28 -11.62
C ILE A 11 56.69 -15.20 -11.59
N SER A 12 55.91 -14.43 -12.36
CA SER A 12 55.86 -13.07 -12.91
C SER A 12 54.57 -13.00 -13.78
N ALA A 13 54.12 -11.79 -14.17
CA ALA A 13 53.01 -11.41 -15.08
C ALA A 13 51.62 -11.23 -14.42
N ALA A 14 51.04 -10.05 -14.18
CA ALA A 14 50.90 -8.76 -14.89
C ALA A 14 49.70 -8.67 -15.86
N ALA A 15 49.03 -7.50 -15.82
CA ALA A 15 47.94 -6.94 -16.65
C ALA A 15 46.51 -7.30 -16.17
N LEU A 16 45.55 -6.38 -16.03
CA LEU A 16 45.45 -4.99 -16.51
C LEU A 16 44.41 -4.27 -15.62
N ILE A 17 44.80 -3.20 -14.92
CA ILE A 17 43.84 -2.26 -14.32
C ILE A 17 43.35 -1.39 -15.46
N GLY A 18 42.14 -1.69 -15.95
CA GLY A 18 41.35 -0.78 -16.78
C GLY A 18 40.50 0.08 -15.86
N VAL A 19 41.02 1.25 -15.49
CA VAL A 19 40.18 2.33 -14.94
C VAL A 19 39.20 2.73 -16.03
N VAL A 20 37.96 2.28 -15.92
CA VAL A 20 36.85 2.92 -16.61
C VAL A 20 36.58 4.19 -15.81
N LEU A 21 36.88 5.34 -16.41
CA LEU A 21 36.46 6.63 -15.89
C LEU A 21 34.93 6.62 -15.84
N ALA A 22 34.35 6.43 -14.65
CA ALA A 22 33.03 6.95 -14.36
C ALA A 22 33.20 8.48 -14.33
N THR A 23 32.77 9.11 -15.40
CA THR A 23 32.68 10.57 -15.49
C THR A 23 31.74 11.03 -14.38
N ALA A 24 32.28 11.79 -13.42
CA ALA A 24 31.47 12.60 -12.53
C ALA A 24 30.45 13.38 -13.37
N SER A 25 29.16 13.16 -13.12
CA SER A 25 28.12 14.05 -13.65
C SER A 25 28.47 15.46 -13.21
N PRO A 26 28.62 16.43 -14.14
CA PRO A 26 28.87 17.79 -13.73
C PRO A 26 27.61 18.29 -13.02
N VAL A 27 27.77 18.79 -11.80
CA VAL A 27 26.83 19.75 -11.22
C VAL A 27 26.86 20.98 -12.13
N SER A 28 26.05 20.96 -13.18
CA SER A 28 25.91 22.10 -14.09
C SER A 28 24.88 23.05 -13.50
N ALA A 29 25.39 24.07 -12.80
CA ALA A 29 24.78 25.38 -12.62
C ALA A 29 23.24 25.42 -12.40
N GLN A 30 22.82 25.26 -11.14
CA GLN A 30 21.62 25.96 -10.64
C GLN A 30 21.97 27.45 -10.56
N THR A 31 21.35 28.29 -11.37
CA THR A 31 21.48 29.76 -11.28
C THR A 31 20.12 30.44 -11.45
N ASP A 32 19.05 29.93 -10.84
CA ASP A 32 17.74 30.57 -10.93
C ASP A 32 16.84 30.38 -9.68
N GLU A 33 17.43 30.20 -8.48
CA GLU A 33 16.64 30.07 -7.23
C GLU A 33 16.00 31.41 -6.80
N CYS A 34 16.56 32.55 -7.25
CA CYS A 34 16.00 33.88 -7.03
C CYS A 34 14.99 34.29 -8.13
N GLY A 35 14.88 33.54 -9.22
CA GLY A 35 13.99 33.81 -10.34
C GLY A 35 12.52 33.49 -10.03
N GLY A 36 11.73 34.51 -9.68
CA GLY A 36 10.27 34.40 -9.55
C GLY A 36 9.70 34.39 -8.12
N MET A 37 10.55 34.57 -7.10
CA MET A 37 10.11 34.74 -5.71
C MET A 37 9.38 36.09 -5.52
N PRO A 38 8.19 36.13 -4.86
CA PRO A 38 7.58 37.40 -4.47
C PRO A 38 8.40 38.07 -3.36
N ALA A 39 9.13 39.13 -3.71
CA ALA A 39 9.98 39.85 -2.76
C ALA A 39 9.17 40.61 -1.69
N THR A 40 9.64 40.54 -0.44
CA THR A 40 9.14 41.38 0.66
C THR A 40 9.79 42.76 0.61
N ILE A 41 11.07 42.82 0.22
CA ILE A 41 11.87 44.03 0.06
C ILE A 41 12.66 43.96 -1.25
N VAL A 42 12.70 45.06 -2.00
CA VAL A 42 13.53 45.19 -3.21
C VAL A 42 14.49 46.36 -2.99
N ALA A 43 15.79 46.10 -3.11
CA ALA A 43 16.84 47.09 -2.89
C ALA A 43 16.81 48.19 -3.95
N GLU A 44 17.22 49.40 -3.57
CA GLU A 44 17.57 50.46 -4.53
C GLU A 44 19.09 50.48 -4.72
N ALA A 45 19.54 50.53 -5.97
CA ALA A 45 20.95 50.43 -6.33
C ALA A 45 21.84 51.41 -5.55
N ASP A 46 22.98 50.90 -5.06
CA ASP A 46 24.00 51.62 -4.29
C ASP A 46 23.48 52.22 -2.95
N THR A 47 22.37 51.70 -2.40
CA THR A 47 21.87 52.10 -1.07
C THR A 47 21.84 50.94 -0.07
N PRO A 48 22.26 51.14 1.19
CA PRO A 48 22.13 50.10 2.21
C PRO A 48 20.67 49.73 2.43
N THR A 49 20.37 48.44 2.28
CA THR A 49 19.04 47.85 2.50
C THR A 49 19.06 47.07 3.81
N MET A 50 18.03 47.26 4.63
CA MET A 50 17.85 46.55 5.90
C MET A 50 16.49 45.86 5.88
N GLY A 51 16.48 44.58 6.24
CA GLY A 51 15.27 43.83 6.56
C GLY A 51 14.66 44.22 7.90
N THR A 52 13.72 43.41 8.35
CA THR A 52 12.90 43.61 9.54
C THR A 52 13.34 42.67 10.67
N ASP A 53 12.50 42.52 11.69
CA ASP A 53 12.70 41.53 12.75
C ASP A 53 11.94 40.20 12.45
N GLY A 54 11.40 40.03 11.24
CA GLY A 54 10.73 38.82 10.79
C GLY A 54 11.28 38.32 9.46
N ASN A 55 10.84 37.14 9.03
CA ASN A 55 11.35 36.48 7.82
C ASN A 55 11.08 37.31 6.56
N ASP A 56 12.13 37.82 5.94
CA ASP A 56 12.08 38.66 4.75
C ASP A 56 12.59 37.92 3.50
N VAL A 57 12.05 38.31 2.34
CA VAL A 57 12.65 37.98 1.03
C VAL A 57 13.17 39.28 0.45
N ILE A 58 14.50 39.42 0.36
CA ILE A 58 15.19 40.64 -0.06
C ILE A 58 15.89 40.39 -1.38
N LEU A 59 15.51 41.14 -2.41
CA LEU A 59 16.16 41.11 -3.72
C LEU A 59 17.04 42.35 -3.90
N GLY A 60 18.32 42.11 -4.19
CA GLY A 60 19.29 43.09 -4.66
C GLY A 60 19.06 43.51 -6.11
N THR A 61 20.03 44.22 -6.65
CA THR A 61 20.01 44.79 -8.01
C THR A 61 21.20 44.28 -8.81
N ASP A 62 21.31 44.66 -10.09
CA ASP A 62 22.54 44.41 -10.87
C ASP A 62 23.72 45.32 -10.45
N GLY A 63 23.67 45.92 -9.25
CA GLY A 63 24.59 46.92 -8.69
C GLY A 63 25.54 46.32 -7.65
N ASN A 64 26.31 47.15 -6.93
CA ASN A 64 27.02 46.63 -5.74
C ASN A 64 26.19 46.97 -4.51
N ASP A 65 25.55 45.97 -3.94
CA ASP A 65 24.55 46.15 -2.89
C ASP A 65 25.10 45.86 -1.50
N PHE A 66 24.52 46.54 -0.51
CA PHE A 66 24.74 46.24 0.90
C PHE A 66 23.39 45.87 1.49
N ILE A 67 23.22 44.62 1.89
CA ILE A 67 21.97 44.06 2.40
C ILE A 67 22.22 43.39 3.75
N ASP A 68 21.37 43.71 4.72
CA ASP A 68 21.34 43.10 6.06
C ASP A 68 19.90 42.62 6.34
N GLY A 69 19.70 41.31 6.50
CA GLY A 69 18.40 40.67 6.73
C GLY A 69 17.77 41.05 8.05
N GLY A 70 18.60 41.23 9.08
CA GLY A 70 18.15 41.64 10.41
C GLY A 70 17.90 40.44 11.30
N ALA A 71 16.66 40.23 11.75
CA ALA A 71 16.30 39.05 12.51
C ALA A 71 15.12 38.34 11.82
N GLY A 72 15.06 37.02 11.92
CA GLY A 72 14.15 36.22 11.10
C GLY A 72 14.95 35.18 10.31
N ASN A 73 14.23 34.30 9.61
CA ASN A 73 14.85 33.41 8.64
C ASN A 73 14.68 34.06 7.26
N ASP A 74 15.71 34.73 6.78
CA ASP A 74 15.65 35.59 5.61
C ASP A 74 16.14 34.90 4.34
N ILE A 75 15.60 35.28 3.20
CA ILE A 75 16.11 34.92 1.87
C ILE A 75 16.69 36.18 1.25
N ILE A 76 17.99 36.20 0.99
CA ILE A 76 18.71 37.35 0.44
C ILE A 76 19.33 36.97 -0.90
N CYS A 77 18.97 37.67 -1.96
CA CYS A 77 19.58 37.53 -3.29
C CYS A 77 20.37 38.80 -3.63
N GLY A 78 21.66 38.68 -3.92
CA GLY A 78 22.55 39.81 -4.25
C GLY A 78 22.27 40.41 -5.64
N GLY A 79 22.12 39.55 -6.64
CA GLY A 79 22.05 39.97 -8.04
C GLY A 79 23.42 39.94 -8.72
N ASP A 80 23.53 40.53 -9.90
CA ASP A 80 24.85 40.80 -10.49
C ASP A 80 25.53 41.92 -9.68
N GLY A 81 26.81 41.81 -9.30
CA GLY A 81 27.33 42.81 -8.37
C GLY A 81 28.72 42.57 -7.79
N ASN A 82 28.99 43.23 -6.68
CA ASN A 82 30.04 42.84 -5.73
C ASN A 82 29.47 43.20 -4.36
N ASP A 83 28.68 42.28 -3.84
CA ASP A 83 27.71 42.58 -2.81
C ASP A 83 28.26 42.27 -1.42
N ILE A 84 27.64 42.91 -0.43
CA ILE A 84 27.85 42.60 0.98
C ILE A 84 26.49 42.19 1.53
N LEU A 85 26.34 40.89 1.77
CA LEU A 85 25.09 40.27 2.20
C LEU A 85 25.26 39.72 3.62
N ILE A 86 24.35 40.09 4.50
CA ILE A 86 24.38 39.73 5.92
C ILE A 86 23.01 39.14 6.27
N GLY A 87 22.96 37.90 6.75
CA GLY A 87 21.73 37.24 7.22
C GLY A 87 21.24 37.86 8.51
N GLY A 88 21.96 37.61 9.62
CA GLY A 88 21.68 38.27 10.89
C GLY A 88 21.35 37.27 12.00
N LEU A 89 20.16 37.35 12.58
CA LEU A 89 19.68 36.39 13.58
C LEU A 89 18.61 35.49 12.98
N GLY A 90 18.88 34.19 12.89
CA GLY A 90 17.94 33.20 12.39
C GLY A 90 18.62 32.31 11.35
N ASN A 91 17.85 31.45 10.69
CA ASN A 91 18.38 30.53 9.70
C ASN A 91 18.19 31.14 8.31
N ASP A 92 19.23 31.75 7.77
CA ASP A 92 19.16 32.57 6.57
C ASP A 92 19.61 31.81 5.32
N SER A 93 19.05 32.16 4.15
CA SER A 93 19.47 31.68 2.84
C SER A 93 19.99 32.85 2.01
N ILE A 94 21.29 32.87 1.74
CA ILE A 94 21.99 34.00 1.14
C ILE A 94 22.64 33.57 -0.18
N TYR A 95 22.29 34.24 -1.27
CA TYR A 95 22.76 33.97 -2.62
C TYR A 95 23.51 35.19 -3.17
N GLY A 96 24.80 35.05 -3.46
CA GLY A 96 25.65 36.11 -4.03
C GLY A 96 25.49 36.31 -5.53
N GLU A 97 25.14 35.25 -6.26
CA GLU A 97 25.01 35.24 -7.72
C GLU A 97 26.30 35.63 -8.49
N ASP A 98 26.30 36.66 -9.33
CA ASP A 98 27.44 36.98 -10.21
C ASP A 98 28.23 38.17 -9.65
N GLY A 99 29.41 37.94 -9.09
CA GLY A 99 30.15 39.05 -8.50
C GLY A 99 31.30 38.63 -7.61
N ARG A 100 32.05 39.58 -7.06
CA ARG A 100 32.92 39.28 -5.90
C ARG A 100 32.15 39.66 -4.66
N ASP A 101 31.55 38.67 -4.03
CA ASP A 101 30.58 38.90 -2.98
C ASP A 101 31.16 38.58 -1.61
N VAL A 102 30.56 39.16 -0.58
CA VAL A 102 30.87 38.92 0.83
C VAL A 102 29.59 38.55 1.55
N LEU A 103 29.44 37.26 1.85
CA LEU A 103 28.27 36.68 2.50
C LEU A 103 28.58 36.34 3.96
N ARG A 104 27.66 36.67 4.87
CA ARG A 104 27.75 36.37 6.30
C ARG A 104 26.41 35.89 6.85
N GLY A 105 26.33 34.66 7.34
CA GLY A 105 25.13 34.13 8.01
C GLY A 105 24.90 34.75 9.39
N ASN A 106 25.98 34.81 10.19
CA ASN A 106 26.01 35.23 11.59
C ASN A 106 25.45 34.22 12.60
N LEU A 107 24.20 34.32 13.05
CA LEU A 107 23.68 33.50 14.15
C LEU A 107 22.50 32.68 13.67
N GLY A 108 22.67 31.36 13.62
CA GLY A 108 21.66 30.40 13.21
C GLY A 108 22.27 29.39 12.26
N ARG A 109 21.44 28.50 11.70
CA ARG A 109 21.88 27.56 10.66
C ARG A 109 21.63 28.20 9.31
N ASP A 110 22.70 28.62 8.66
CA ASP A 110 22.63 29.43 7.45
C ASP A 110 23.03 28.63 6.20
N LEU A 111 22.39 28.93 5.06
CA LEU A 111 22.80 28.51 3.73
C LEU A 111 23.42 29.71 3.00
N LEU A 112 24.70 29.62 2.62
CA LEU A 112 25.39 30.66 1.87
C LEU A 112 25.86 30.10 0.52
N VAL A 113 25.45 30.72 -0.57
CA VAL A 113 25.82 30.36 -1.94
C VAL A 113 26.56 31.52 -2.59
N GLY A 114 27.86 31.36 -2.84
CA GLY A 114 28.74 32.41 -3.40
C GLY A 114 28.36 32.77 -4.83
N GLY A 115 28.34 31.76 -5.72
CA GLY A 115 27.90 31.94 -7.11
C GLY A 115 29.08 31.91 -8.08
N LYS A 116 29.19 32.90 -8.97
CA LYS A 116 30.33 33.01 -9.89
C LYS A 116 31.29 34.09 -9.39
N ASN A 117 32.58 33.88 -9.62
CA ASN A 117 33.72 34.81 -9.50
C ASN A 117 34.60 34.58 -8.27
N ILE A 118 34.75 35.50 -7.33
CA ILE A 118 35.68 35.27 -6.20
C ILE A 118 35.04 35.79 -4.94
N ASP A 119 34.59 34.88 -4.09
CA ASP A 119 33.67 35.18 -3.02
C ASP A 119 34.30 34.96 -1.64
N ARG A 120 33.66 35.57 -0.63
CA ARG A 120 34.00 35.37 0.78
C ARG A 120 32.74 35.00 1.54
N LEU A 121 32.67 33.76 2.01
CA LEU A 121 31.55 33.24 2.77
C LEU A 121 31.98 33.02 4.22
N SER A 122 31.10 33.38 5.16
CA SER A 122 31.27 33.11 6.59
C SER A 122 29.95 32.65 7.18
N GLY A 123 29.87 31.41 7.69
CA GLY A 123 28.66 30.87 8.32
C GLY A 123 28.33 31.63 9.59
N GLY A 124 29.18 31.52 10.61
CA GLY A 124 29.03 32.27 11.85
C GLY A 124 28.91 31.33 13.04
N SER A 125 27.78 31.31 13.75
CA SER A 125 27.50 30.33 14.79
C SER A 125 26.23 29.56 14.46
N GLY A 126 26.33 28.25 14.46
CA GLY A 126 25.27 27.33 14.05
C GLY A 126 25.88 26.26 13.16
N ALA A 127 25.06 25.35 12.65
CA ALA A 127 25.55 24.29 11.76
C ALA A 127 25.33 24.72 10.32
N ASP A 128 26.30 25.41 9.72
CA ASP A 128 26.10 26.17 8.48
C ASP A 128 26.44 25.37 7.23
N ARG A 129 25.83 25.71 6.09
CA ARG A 129 26.16 25.16 4.77
C ARG A 129 26.65 26.26 3.84
N LEU A 130 27.91 26.18 3.42
CA LEU A 130 28.57 27.15 2.54
C LEU A 130 28.89 26.48 1.20
N VAL A 131 28.43 27.08 0.10
CA VAL A 131 28.66 26.60 -1.27
C VAL A 131 29.30 27.73 -2.08
N ALA A 132 30.59 27.61 -2.35
CA ALA A 132 31.33 28.66 -3.07
C ALA A 132 31.04 28.69 -4.58
N ASN A 133 30.71 27.55 -5.19
CA ASN A 133 30.49 27.42 -6.64
C ASN A 133 31.72 27.76 -7.50
N LYS A 134 31.67 28.70 -8.46
CA LYS A 134 32.75 28.91 -9.43
C LYS A 134 33.65 30.05 -8.96
N GLY A 135 34.87 29.75 -8.56
CA GLY A 135 35.75 30.86 -8.21
C GLY A 135 37.14 30.50 -7.71
N ASN A 136 37.67 31.33 -6.82
CA ASN A 136 38.87 31.04 -6.02
C ASN A 136 38.58 31.62 -4.64
N ASP A 137 37.73 30.91 -3.93
CA ASP A 137 36.87 31.48 -2.91
C ASP A 137 37.50 31.33 -1.53
N ARG A 138 36.91 32.02 -0.55
CA ARG A 138 37.30 31.89 0.85
C ARG A 138 36.08 31.59 1.68
N MET A 139 36.11 30.45 2.36
CA MET A 139 35.01 30.02 3.22
C MET A 139 35.51 29.85 4.65
N PHE A 140 34.67 30.28 5.59
CA PHE A 140 34.88 30.09 7.02
C PHE A 140 33.57 29.61 7.65
N GLY A 141 33.51 28.39 8.18
CA GLY A 141 32.29 27.82 8.75
C GLY A 141 31.89 28.60 10.00
N GLY A 142 32.78 28.62 10.98
CA GLY A 142 32.64 29.45 12.16
C GLY A 142 32.61 28.60 13.41
N SER A 143 31.52 28.57 14.14
CA SER A 143 31.34 27.66 15.28
C SER A 143 30.09 26.81 15.11
N GLY A 144 30.22 25.50 15.25
CA GLY A 144 29.14 24.54 15.01
C GLY A 144 29.65 23.42 14.14
N ALA A 145 28.75 22.59 13.60
CA ALA A 145 29.15 21.52 12.70
C ALA A 145 28.81 21.96 11.28
N ASP A 146 29.82 22.41 10.54
CA ASP A 146 29.62 23.11 9.27
C ASP A 146 29.90 22.20 8.06
N VAL A 147 29.22 22.45 6.94
CA VAL A 147 29.48 21.82 5.64
C VAL A 147 29.96 22.88 4.64
N LEU A 148 31.19 22.74 4.16
CA LEU A 148 31.83 23.72 3.26
C LEU A 148 32.21 23.08 1.92
N LEU A 149 31.59 23.55 0.83
CA LEU A 149 31.74 23.03 -0.53
C LEU A 149 32.43 24.07 -1.44
N GLY A 150 33.71 23.83 -1.79
CA GLY A 150 34.57 24.77 -2.54
C GLY A 150 34.15 25.01 -4.00
N GLY A 151 33.62 23.98 -4.66
CA GLY A 151 33.12 24.10 -6.03
C GLY A 151 34.20 23.99 -7.12
N GLY A 152 34.03 24.72 -8.24
CA GLY A 152 34.71 24.51 -9.52
C GLY A 152 36.00 25.30 -9.76
N GLY A 153 36.53 25.95 -8.72
CA GLY A 153 37.73 26.76 -8.74
C GLY A 153 39.04 25.97 -8.72
N PRO A 154 40.16 26.47 -9.30
CA PRO A 154 41.44 25.78 -9.16
C PRO A 154 42.08 25.95 -7.77
N VAL A 155 41.62 26.92 -6.95
CA VAL A 155 42.26 27.27 -5.67
C VAL A 155 41.30 27.93 -4.65
N ASP A 156 40.54 27.13 -3.91
CA ASP A 156 39.75 27.63 -2.78
C ASP A 156 40.52 27.59 -1.46
N ARG A 157 40.10 28.41 -0.49
CA ARG A 157 40.61 28.39 0.89
C ARG A 157 39.45 28.13 1.84
N VAL A 158 39.42 26.95 2.42
CA VAL A 158 38.31 26.48 3.26
C VAL A 158 38.80 26.26 4.69
N ASN A 159 38.08 26.82 5.65
CA ASN A 159 38.36 26.65 7.06
C ASN A 159 37.05 26.39 7.82
N GLY A 160 36.87 25.19 8.37
CA GLY A 160 35.66 24.83 9.12
C GLY A 160 35.47 25.71 10.35
N GLY A 161 36.57 26.07 11.02
CA GLY A 161 36.51 26.88 12.23
C GLY A 161 36.53 26.02 13.48
N GLY A 162 35.46 26.04 14.27
CA GLY A 162 35.36 25.35 15.54
C GLY A 162 34.14 24.45 15.61
N GLY A 163 34.37 23.16 15.78
CA GLY A 163 33.34 22.13 15.85
C GLY A 163 33.77 20.95 14.99
N THR A 164 32.82 20.13 14.55
CA THR A 164 33.11 19.00 13.65
C THR A 164 32.65 19.39 12.26
N ASP A 165 33.61 19.80 11.43
CA ASP A 165 33.32 20.41 10.14
C ASP A 165 33.70 19.47 8.98
N VAL A 166 32.82 19.38 7.99
CA VAL A 166 33.02 18.60 6.76
C VAL A 166 33.35 19.56 5.62
N CYS A 167 34.53 19.36 5.02
CA CYS A 167 34.98 20.19 3.89
C CYS A 167 35.23 19.33 2.67
N ASN A 168 34.64 19.72 1.54
CA ASN A 168 34.82 19.07 0.25
C ASN A 168 35.09 20.10 -0.86
N ASP A 169 36.05 19.78 -1.72
CA ASP A 169 36.42 20.53 -2.90
C ASP A 169 36.83 19.48 -3.95
N PRO A 170 35.97 19.26 -4.97
CA PRO A 170 36.22 18.27 -6.00
C PRO A 170 37.50 18.51 -6.81
N GLN A 171 38.10 19.72 -6.76
CA GLN A 171 39.29 20.11 -7.54
C GLN A 171 40.55 20.34 -6.69
N ASP A 172 40.46 20.74 -5.42
CA ASP A 172 41.62 20.91 -4.52
C ASP A 172 41.34 20.52 -3.05
N THR A 173 41.62 19.26 -2.69
CA THR A 173 41.50 18.76 -1.31
C THR A 173 42.67 19.14 -0.38
N THR A 174 43.65 19.93 -0.85
CA THR A 174 44.92 20.14 -0.12
C THR A 174 44.95 21.37 0.78
N ARG A 175 43.86 22.14 0.85
CA ARG A 175 43.82 23.47 1.49
C ARG A 175 42.73 23.65 2.54
N PHE A 176 42.31 22.56 3.17
CA PHE A 176 41.39 22.59 4.30
C PHE A 176 42.15 22.77 5.61
N THR A 177 41.64 23.63 6.48
CA THR A 177 42.10 23.77 7.87
C THR A 177 40.93 23.63 8.81
N ASN A 178 41.11 22.94 9.94
CA ASN A 178 40.02 22.65 10.88
C ASN A 178 38.81 22.01 10.20
N CYS A 179 39.06 21.05 9.30
CA CYS A 179 38.02 20.25 8.70
C CYS A 179 38.45 18.79 8.73
N GLU A 180 37.48 17.90 8.80
CA GLU A 180 37.66 16.54 8.33
C GLU A 180 37.61 16.60 6.79
N ALA A 181 38.66 16.08 6.14
CA ALA A 181 38.62 15.91 4.69
C ALA A 181 37.51 14.90 4.44
N GLY A 182 36.48 15.26 3.68
CA GLY A 182 35.49 14.29 3.25
C GLY A 182 36.20 13.17 2.49
N ASP A 183 36.50 12.06 3.17
CA ASP A 183 36.20 10.79 2.53
C ASP A 183 34.70 10.84 2.24
N GLY A 184 34.27 10.35 1.08
CA GLY A 184 32.87 10.46 0.68
C GLY A 184 31.99 10.06 1.86
N ALA A 185 31.13 10.99 2.30
CA ALA A 185 30.22 10.77 3.41
C ALA A 185 29.61 9.38 3.25
N THR A 186 29.74 8.51 4.25
CA THR A 186 29.25 7.14 4.12
C THR A 186 27.75 7.20 3.89
N ASP A 187 27.32 6.70 2.74
CA ASP A 187 25.90 6.52 2.43
C ASP A 187 25.24 5.67 3.53
N PHE A 188 24.09 6.12 4.05
CA PHE A 188 23.31 5.35 5.01
C PHE A 188 22.39 4.41 4.22
N GLU A 189 22.58 3.10 4.37
CA GLU A 189 21.72 2.10 3.76
C GLU A 189 20.68 1.61 4.77
N LEU A 190 19.41 1.56 4.34
CA LEU A 190 18.29 0.97 5.05
C LEU A 190 17.65 -0.12 4.17
N LYS A 191 17.53 -1.33 4.73
CA LYS A 191 16.73 -2.39 4.12
C LYS A 191 15.33 -2.39 4.72
N ILE A 192 14.33 -2.28 3.86
CA ILE A 192 12.92 -2.39 4.20
C ILE A 192 12.43 -3.75 3.68
N ILE A 193 12.00 -4.61 4.59
CA ILE A 193 11.37 -5.89 4.26
C ILE A 193 9.90 -5.75 4.57
N HIS A 194 9.02 -5.97 3.59
CA HIS A 194 7.60 -5.69 3.78
C HIS A 194 6.65 -6.70 3.16
N ILE A 195 5.45 -6.73 3.71
CA ILE A 195 4.25 -7.36 3.14
C ILE A 195 3.06 -6.40 3.32
N ASN A 196 1.98 -6.68 2.62
CA ASN A 196 0.70 -5.99 2.71
C ASN A 196 -0.43 -6.98 2.37
N ASP A 197 -1.65 -6.69 2.82
CA ASP A 197 -2.88 -7.35 2.34
C ASP A 197 -2.83 -8.88 2.45
N HIS A 198 -2.37 -9.42 3.58
CA HIS A 198 -2.32 -10.87 3.72
C HIS A 198 -3.68 -11.49 4.02
N HIS A 199 -4.66 -10.72 4.51
CA HIS A 199 -6.07 -11.11 4.58
C HIS A 199 -6.34 -12.49 5.22
N SER A 200 -5.61 -12.82 6.28
CA SER A 200 -5.67 -14.14 6.91
C SER A 200 -5.39 -15.34 5.97
N HIS A 201 -4.69 -15.14 4.86
CA HIS A 201 -4.11 -16.21 4.05
C HIS A 201 -2.88 -16.79 4.77
N LEU A 202 -3.15 -17.53 5.85
CA LEU A 202 -2.13 -18.13 6.69
C LEU A 202 -1.58 -19.43 6.08
N ASN A 203 -2.47 -20.18 5.41
CA ASN A 203 -2.12 -21.34 4.59
C ASN A 203 -1.61 -20.91 3.21
N PRO A 204 -0.79 -21.75 2.54
CA PRO A 204 -0.43 -21.50 1.16
C PRO A 204 -1.63 -21.67 0.23
N ASP A 205 -1.74 -20.78 -0.75
CA ASP A 205 -2.72 -20.87 -1.83
C ASP A 205 -2.18 -21.69 -3.00
N SER A 206 -3.01 -21.86 -4.02
CA SER A 206 -2.59 -22.49 -5.26
C SER A 206 -2.92 -21.62 -6.47
N GLY A 207 -1.92 -21.39 -7.33
CA GLY A 207 -2.04 -20.57 -8.53
C GLY A 207 -1.40 -21.24 -9.73
N ASP A 208 -1.71 -20.74 -10.94
CA ASP A 208 -1.05 -21.18 -12.16
C ASP A 208 -0.08 -20.09 -12.65
N LEU A 209 1.17 -20.47 -12.92
CA LEU A 209 2.20 -19.59 -13.49
C LEU A 209 2.76 -20.19 -14.78
N ASP A 210 3.22 -19.33 -15.69
CA ASP A 210 3.93 -19.75 -16.90
C ASP A 210 5.40 -20.06 -16.59
N LEU A 211 5.66 -21.32 -16.21
CA LEU A 211 6.98 -21.84 -15.88
C LEU A 211 7.41 -22.90 -16.90
N GLY A 212 8.67 -22.89 -17.33
CA GLY A 212 9.20 -23.83 -18.33
C GLY A 212 8.41 -23.81 -19.64
N GLY A 213 7.83 -22.67 -20.02
CA GLY A 213 7.06 -22.48 -21.25
C GLY A 213 5.63 -23.06 -21.25
N ALA A 214 5.08 -23.42 -20.08
CA ALA A 214 3.70 -23.88 -19.97
C ALA A 214 3.08 -23.52 -18.62
N SER A 215 1.76 -23.30 -18.61
CA SER A 215 0.97 -23.11 -17.40
C SER A 215 1.18 -24.28 -16.43
N THR A 216 1.65 -23.95 -15.23
CA THR A 216 2.07 -24.88 -14.19
C THR A 216 1.42 -24.46 -12.87
N ARG A 217 0.71 -25.38 -12.21
CA ARG A 217 0.15 -25.15 -10.88
C ARG A 217 1.27 -25.20 -9.85
N VAL A 218 1.30 -24.19 -9.00
CA VAL A 218 2.24 -24.02 -7.91
C VAL A 218 1.48 -23.74 -6.61
N SER A 219 2.14 -24.05 -5.50
CA SER A 219 1.78 -23.53 -4.19
C SER A 219 2.35 -22.12 -4.04
N LEU A 220 1.54 -21.15 -3.60
CA LEU A 220 1.91 -19.74 -3.43
C LEU A 220 1.84 -19.35 -1.95
N GLY A 221 2.85 -18.65 -1.45
CA GLY A 221 2.81 -18.01 -0.13
C GLY A 221 2.69 -18.98 1.05
N GLY A 222 1.80 -18.64 1.97
CA GLY A 222 1.67 -19.21 3.30
C GLY A 222 2.54 -18.46 4.31
N PHE A 223 1.95 -18.06 5.43
CA PHE A 223 2.64 -17.21 6.41
C PHE A 223 3.94 -17.83 6.97
N PRO A 224 4.04 -19.16 7.20
CA PRO A 224 5.31 -19.78 7.54
C PRO A 224 6.42 -19.59 6.49
N SER A 225 6.08 -19.51 5.20
CA SER A 225 7.03 -19.20 4.13
C SER A 225 7.46 -17.73 4.19
N VAL A 226 6.53 -16.82 4.48
CA VAL A 226 6.82 -15.40 4.75
C VAL A 226 7.83 -15.26 5.89
N VAL A 227 7.61 -15.97 7.00
CA VAL A 227 8.52 -15.99 8.16
C VAL A 227 9.93 -16.42 7.75
N THR A 228 10.07 -17.50 6.99
CA THR A 228 11.38 -17.94 6.48
C THR A 228 12.03 -16.85 5.64
N LYS A 229 11.32 -16.29 4.66
CA LYS A 229 11.90 -15.30 3.74
C LYS A 229 12.29 -14.01 4.46
N MET A 230 11.47 -13.50 5.38
CA MET A 230 11.82 -12.30 6.15
C MET A 230 13.04 -12.54 7.05
N LYS A 231 13.15 -13.69 7.73
CA LYS A 231 14.34 -14.06 8.52
C LYS A 231 15.60 -14.22 7.65
N GLU A 232 15.47 -14.75 6.44
CA GLU A 232 16.57 -14.84 5.47
C GLU A 232 17.09 -13.46 5.09
N LEU A 233 16.20 -12.50 4.82
CA LEU A 233 16.54 -11.15 4.40
C LEU A 233 17.06 -10.30 5.56
N GLU A 234 16.51 -10.46 6.77
CA GLU A 234 16.89 -9.70 7.97
C GLU A 234 18.38 -9.82 8.29
N VAL A 235 18.99 -10.97 8.03
CA VAL A 235 20.42 -11.19 8.33
C VAL A 235 21.37 -10.72 7.22
N THR A 236 20.86 -10.12 6.14
CA THR A 236 21.66 -9.67 5.00
C THR A 236 22.10 -8.20 5.08
N ALA A 237 21.54 -7.42 6.00
CA ALA A 237 21.89 -6.02 6.22
C ALA A 237 21.95 -5.69 7.72
N ASP A 238 22.70 -4.63 8.06
CA ASP A 238 22.85 -4.18 9.45
C ASP A 238 21.65 -3.31 9.91
N ASN A 239 21.07 -2.54 8.99
CA ASN A 239 19.94 -1.64 9.24
C ASN A 239 18.70 -2.20 8.53
N VAL A 240 17.83 -2.86 9.28
CA VAL A 240 16.63 -3.51 8.74
C VAL A 240 15.39 -3.00 9.47
N VAL A 241 14.34 -2.72 8.72
CA VAL A 241 12.99 -2.51 9.25
C VAL A 241 12.01 -3.49 8.60
N LYS A 242 11.20 -4.16 9.41
CA LYS A 242 10.16 -5.10 8.98
C LYS A 242 8.80 -4.42 9.08
N VAL A 243 8.11 -4.32 7.94
CA VAL A 243 6.88 -3.53 7.81
C VAL A 243 5.73 -4.42 7.34
N HIS A 244 4.56 -4.24 7.93
CA HIS A 244 3.30 -4.75 7.40
C HIS A 244 2.38 -3.56 7.10
N ALA A 245 2.00 -3.36 5.83
CA ALA A 245 1.28 -2.18 5.39
C ALA A 245 -0.25 -2.39 5.34
N GLY A 246 -0.86 -2.80 6.45
CA GLY A 246 -2.32 -2.96 6.58
C GLY A 246 -2.93 -4.23 5.98
N ASP A 247 -4.19 -4.45 6.31
CA ASP A 247 -5.02 -5.60 5.94
C ASP A 247 -4.36 -6.94 6.29
N ALA A 248 -4.05 -7.08 7.57
CA ALA A 248 -3.64 -8.36 8.13
C ALA A 248 -4.82 -9.33 8.22
N ILE A 249 -5.95 -8.82 8.71
CA ILE A 249 -7.12 -9.64 9.06
C ILE A 249 -8.20 -9.59 7.99
N THR A 250 -9.16 -10.52 8.10
CA THR A 250 -10.31 -10.75 7.20
C THR A 250 -9.90 -11.35 5.86
N GLY A 251 -10.63 -12.38 5.38
CA GLY A 251 -10.40 -12.96 4.04
C GLY A 251 -10.43 -14.49 3.99
N THR A 252 -10.17 -15.17 5.11
CA THR A 252 -10.32 -16.63 5.21
C THR A 252 -11.06 -17.05 6.47
N LEU A 253 -11.40 -18.34 6.53
CA LEU A 253 -11.99 -18.98 7.70
C LEU A 253 -11.14 -18.81 8.97
N PHE A 254 -9.82 -18.57 8.87
CA PHE A 254 -9.02 -18.28 10.06
C PHE A 254 -9.49 -17.01 10.77
N TYR A 255 -9.81 -15.95 10.03
CA TYR A 255 -10.36 -14.75 10.64
C TYR A 255 -11.73 -15.03 11.25
N SER A 256 -12.60 -15.71 10.50
CA SER A 256 -13.96 -16.06 10.95
C SER A 256 -13.97 -16.74 12.31
N LEU A 257 -13.04 -17.68 12.52
CA LEU A 257 -12.99 -18.54 13.69
C LEU A 257 -12.14 -17.97 14.84
N PHE A 258 -11.05 -17.29 14.52
CA PHE A 258 -10.06 -16.86 15.52
C PHE A 258 -10.01 -15.35 15.72
N LYS A 259 -10.75 -14.58 14.91
CA LYS A 259 -10.91 -13.12 15.04
C LYS A 259 -9.58 -12.38 15.19
N GLY A 260 -8.61 -12.74 14.36
CA GLY A 260 -7.27 -12.15 14.33
C GLY A 260 -6.24 -12.80 15.24
N GLU A 261 -6.61 -13.74 16.12
CA GLU A 261 -5.65 -14.38 17.04
C GLU A 261 -4.59 -15.19 16.28
N ALA A 262 -5.01 -15.97 15.28
CA ALA A 262 -4.10 -16.78 14.46
C ALA A 262 -3.14 -15.91 13.64
N ASP A 263 -3.64 -14.81 13.08
CA ASP A 263 -2.88 -13.81 12.33
C ASP A 263 -1.82 -13.18 13.22
N ALA A 264 -2.21 -12.66 14.39
CA ALA A 264 -1.30 -12.05 15.34
C ALA A 264 -0.23 -13.05 15.83
N ALA A 265 -0.61 -14.30 16.10
CA ALA A 265 0.34 -15.34 16.54
C ALA A 265 1.44 -15.59 15.50
N LEU A 266 1.09 -15.63 14.21
CA LEU A 266 2.05 -15.82 13.13
C LEU A 266 2.85 -14.54 12.81
N MET A 267 2.23 -13.36 12.85
CA MET A 267 2.93 -12.08 12.74
C MET A 267 4.02 -11.94 13.82
N ASN A 268 3.75 -12.46 15.02
CA ASN A 268 4.70 -12.46 16.14
C ASN A 268 5.92 -13.39 15.93
N GLU A 269 5.87 -14.34 14.98
CA GLU A 269 7.06 -15.13 14.58
C GLU A 269 8.06 -14.32 13.74
N ILE A 270 7.64 -13.17 13.21
CA ILE A 270 8.47 -12.20 12.47
C ILE A 270 8.94 -11.07 13.40
N CYS A 271 8.10 -10.66 14.36
CA CYS A 271 8.21 -9.40 15.09
C CYS A 271 8.40 -8.21 14.15
N PHE A 272 7.31 -7.82 13.47
CA PHE A 272 7.28 -6.58 12.69
C PHE A 272 7.65 -5.38 13.55
N ASP A 273 8.40 -4.44 13.00
CA ASP A 273 8.71 -3.18 13.67
C ASP A 273 7.52 -2.20 13.57
N ILE A 274 6.81 -2.29 12.44
CA ILE A 274 5.68 -1.42 12.08
C ILE A 274 4.56 -2.26 11.50
N PHE A 275 3.35 -2.01 11.98
CA PHE A 275 2.09 -2.45 11.39
C PHE A 275 1.25 -1.19 11.12
N GLU A 276 0.99 -0.89 9.86
CA GLU A 276 0.00 0.13 9.48
C GLU A 276 -1.40 -0.47 9.57
N LEU A 277 -2.39 0.35 9.97
CA LEU A 277 -3.80 -0.04 9.86
C LEU A 277 -4.27 0.06 8.41
N GLY A 278 -4.97 -0.96 7.93
CA GLY A 278 -5.78 -0.91 6.72
C GLY A 278 -7.27 -0.79 7.00
N ASN A 279 -8.07 -0.90 5.95
CA ASN A 279 -9.50 -0.71 6.08
C ASN A 279 -10.19 -1.90 6.75
N HIS A 280 -9.71 -3.13 6.51
CA HIS A 280 -10.33 -4.35 7.03
C HIS A 280 -10.03 -4.60 8.51
N GLU A 281 -9.06 -3.89 9.07
CA GLU A 281 -8.84 -3.85 10.52
C GLU A 281 -10.08 -3.36 11.30
N PHE A 282 -10.99 -2.63 10.65
CA PHE A 282 -12.20 -2.08 11.25
C PHE A 282 -13.48 -2.88 10.97
N ASP A 283 -13.40 -4.07 10.35
CA ASP A 283 -14.60 -4.82 9.92
C ASP A 283 -15.48 -5.29 11.09
N ASP A 284 -14.84 -5.65 12.20
CA ASP A 284 -15.49 -5.93 13.49
C ASP A 284 -15.51 -4.68 14.43
N GLY A 285 -15.31 -3.50 13.85
CA GLY A 285 -15.24 -2.19 14.51
C GLY A 285 -14.05 -2.00 15.43
N ASP A 286 -14.01 -0.84 16.13
CA ASP A 286 -12.91 -0.48 17.03
C ASP A 286 -12.66 -1.53 18.14
N GLU A 287 -13.71 -2.24 18.59
CA GLU A 287 -13.55 -3.32 19.59
C GLU A 287 -12.88 -4.55 18.99
N GLY A 288 -13.26 -4.96 17.77
CA GLY A 288 -12.61 -6.03 17.03
C GLY A 288 -11.14 -5.73 16.78
N LEU A 289 -10.83 -4.50 16.35
CA LEU A 289 -9.45 -4.04 16.17
C LEU A 289 -8.66 -4.13 17.48
N VAL A 290 -9.20 -3.63 18.59
CA VAL A 290 -8.53 -3.72 19.89
C VAL A 290 -8.22 -5.16 20.30
N ASN A 291 -9.12 -6.11 20.03
CA ASN A 291 -8.87 -7.53 20.32
C ASN A 291 -7.69 -8.06 19.49
N PHE A 292 -7.65 -7.78 18.19
CA PHE A 292 -6.52 -8.14 17.35
C PHE A 292 -5.19 -7.52 17.84
N LEU A 293 -5.21 -6.22 18.19
CA LEU A 293 -4.04 -5.52 18.71
C LEU A 293 -3.59 -6.09 20.07
N ASP A 294 -4.52 -6.54 20.93
CA ASP A 294 -4.20 -7.21 22.20
C ASP A 294 -3.48 -8.55 21.94
N PHE A 295 -3.91 -9.33 20.93
CA PHE A 295 -3.23 -10.56 20.53
C PHE A 295 -1.82 -10.28 19.97
N LEU A 296 -1.68 -9.22 19.17
CA LEU A 296 -0.40 -8.80 18.62
C LEU A 296 0.57 -8.41 19.75
N GLU A 297 0.13 -7.58 20.70
CA GLU A 297 0.93 -7.17 21.86
C GLU A 297 1.32 -8.37 22.76
N ALA A 298 0.44 -9.36 22.88
CA ALA A 298 0.69 -10.55 23.71
C ALA A 298 1.90 -11.38 23.27
N GLY A 299 2.34 -11.27 22.01
CA GLY A 299 3.55 -11.92 21.50
C GLY A 299 4.86 -11.29 22.00
N GLY A 300 4.81 -10.09 22.58
CA GLY A 300 5.97 -9.43 23.18
C GLY A 300 6.94 -8.76 22.19
N CYS A 301 6.53 -8.60 20.92
CA CYS A 301 7.24 -7.79 19.94
C CYS A 301 6.95 -6.29 20.17
N ASP A 302 7.90 -5.40 19.85
CA ASP A 302 7.73 -3.93 19.97
C ASP A 302 7.13 -3.31 18.68
N THR A 303 6.11 -3.97 18.14
CA THR A 303 5.42 -3.55 16.91
C THR A 303 4.70 -2.23 17.15
N ALA A 304 5.04 -1.17 16.41
CA ALA A 304 4.22 0.04 16.42
C ALA A 304 3.05 -0.09 15.44
N VAL A 305 1.85 0.09 15.97
CA VAL A 305 0.63 0.25 15.18
C VAL A 305 0.53 1.72 14.74
N LEU A 306 0.52 1.96 13.43
CA LEU A 306 0.48 3.30 12.84
C LEU A 306 -0.85 3.61 12.15
N GLY A 307 -1.16 4.91 12.04
CA GLY A 307 -2.38 5.42 11.40
C GLY A 307 -2.57 6.92 11.68
N ALA A 308 -1.76 7.78 11.07
CA ALA A 308 -1.69 9.22 11.38
C ALA A 308 -2.97 9.98 11.08
N ASN A 309 -3.74 9.53 10.10
CA ASN A 309 -5.03 10.11 9.75
C ASN A 309 -6.20 9.43 10.47
N VAL A 310 -5.96 8.41 11.29
CA VAL A 310 -6.97 7.75 12.14
C VAL A 310 -6.96 8.39 13.53
N VAL A 311 -8.02 9.11 13.86
CA VAL A 311 -8.13 9.87 15.11
C VAL A 311 -9.33 9.37 15.92
N PRO A 312 -9.13 8.35 16.78
CA PRO A 312 -10.16 7.88 17.69
C PRO A 312 -10.49 8.93 18.77
N ALA A 313 -11.76 9.00 19.19
CA ALA A 313 -12.17 9.88 20.26
C ALA A 313 -11.72 9.38 21.64
N VAL A 314 -11.22 10.26 22.51
CA VAL A 314 -10.84 9.86 23.87
C VAL A 314 -12.04 9.29 24.64
N GLY A 315 -11.85 8.13 25.25
CA GLY A 315 -12.87 7.34 25.93
C GLY A 315 -13.45 6.19 25.09
N THR A 316 -12.94 5.95 23.88
CA THR A 316 -13.26 4.77 23.07
C THR A 316 -12.25 3.63 23.31
N PRO A 317 -12.53 2.40 22.83
CA PRO A 317 -11.58 1.27 22.96
C PRO A 317 -10.18 1.56 22.41
N LEU A 318 -10.06 2.24 21.26
CA LEU A 318 -8.77 2.60 20.66
C LEU A 318 -8.05 3.76 21.38
N ALA A 319 -8.78 4.59 22.12
CA ALA A 319 -8.23 5.76 22.81
C ALA A 319 -8.79 5.91 24.24
N PRO A 320 -8.52 4.97 25.15
CA PRO A 320 -9.12 5.01 26.49
C PRO A 320 -8.72 6.26 27.29
N THR A 321 -7.53 6.81 27.06
CA THR A 321 -6.97 7.94 27.80
C THR A 321 -6.34 9.02 26.91
N SER A 322 -5.80 8.65 25.76
CA SER A 322 -5.17 9.53 24.77
C SER A 322 -5.51 9.04 23.35
N PRO A 323 -5.62 9.94 22.35
CA PRO A 323 -5.81 9.53 20.95
C PRO A 323 -4.76 8.55 20.44
N ASP A 324 -3.54 8.61 21.00
CA ASP A 324 -2.39 7.82 20.54
C ASP A 324 -2.14 6.54 21.38
N ASP A 325 -3.12 6.10 22.19
CA ASP A 325 -2.92 4.97 23.12
C ASP A 325 -2.66 3.65 22.39
N ARG A 326 -3.43 3.36 21.33
CA ARG A 326 -3.34 2.11 20.56
C ARG A 326 -2.79 2.30 19.15
N VAL A 327 -2.98 3.48 18.58
CA VAL A 327 -2.58 3.82 17.20
C VAL A 327 -1.73 5.07 17.26
N LYS A 328 -0.52 5.04 16.71
CA LYS A 328 0.39 6.19 16.72
C LYS A 328 0.42 6.83 15.35
N ALA A 329 0.56 8.15 15.31
CA ALA A 329 0.71 8.81 14.01
C ALA A 329 2.05 8.50 13.32
N TYR A 330 3.12 8.35 14.09
CA TYR A 330 4.45 8.06 13.55
C TYR A 330 5.31 7.28 14.54
N ARG A 331 6.37 6.64 14.02
CA ARG A 331 7.47 6.06 14.79
C ARG A 331 8.78 6.66 14.31
N VAL A 332 9.70 6.94 15.23
CA VAL A 332 11.09 7.30 14.90
C VAL A 332 11.98 6.17 15.36
N MET A 333 12.77 5.62 14.45
CA MET A 333 13.73 4.54 14.73
C MET A 333 15.15 5.05 14.48
N GLU A 334 16.11 4.49 15.23
CA GLU A 334 17.53 4.82 15.11
C GLU A 334 18.29 3.60 14.59
N PHE A 335 19.02 3.78 13.49
CA PHE A 335 19.79 2.76 12.79
C PHE A 335 21.22 3.25 12.59
N GLY A 336 22.20 2.59 13.21
CA GLY A 336 23.60 3.00 13.06
C GLY A 336 23.92 4.44 13.49
N GLY A 337 23.05 5.10 14.27
CA GLY A 337 23.15 6.52 14.65
C GLY A 337 22.32 7.48 13.80
N GLU A 338 21.77 7.02 12.68
CA GLU A 338 20.83 7.77 11.83
C GLU A 338 19.39 7.58 12.30
N LYS A 339 18.56 8.61 12.17
CA LYS A 339 17.14 8.54 12.51
C LYS A 339 16.28 8.51 11.27
N VAL A 340 15.33 7.57 11.24
CA VAL A 340 14.32 7.44 10.19
C VAL A 340 12.94 7.59 10.80
N GLY A 341 12.12 8.44 10.20
CA GLY A 341 10.73 8.66 10.60
C GLY A 341 9.78 7.87 9.72
N PHE A 342 8.83 7.19 10.34
CA PHE A 342 7.80 6.39 9.68
C PHE A 342 6.44 6.96 10.01
N VAL A 343 5.64 7.31 9.00
CA VAL A 343 4.29 7.88 9.17
C VAL A 343 3.27 6.94 8.57
N GLY A 344 2.23 6.62 9.32
CA GLY A 344 1.13 5.74 8.90
C GLY A 344 -0.01 6.46 8.20
N LEU A 345 -0.63 5.91 7.17
CA LEU A 345 -1.86 6.44 6.55
C LEU A 345 -2.81 5.32 6.12
N ASP A 346 -4.06 5.40 6.55
CA ASP A 346 -5.16 4.52 6.13
C ASP A 346 -6.07 5.22 5.08
N ILE A 347 -6.81 4.46 4.28
CA ILE A 347 -7.70 4.96 3.24
C ILE A 347 -9.00 5.52 3.81
N ALA A 348 -9.06 6.82 4.03
CA ALA A 348 -10.08 7.43 4.85
C ALA A 348 -11.50 7.13 4.36
N ASN A 349 -11.78 7.38 3.09
CA ASN A 349 -13.15 7.24 2.56
C ASN A 349 -13.59 5.77 2.46
N LYS A 350 -12.70 4.86 2.00
CA LYS A 350 -13.01 3.43 1.91
C LYS A 350 -13.25 2.86 3.31
N THR A 351 -12.39 3.12 4.29
CA THR A 351 -12.57 2.63 5.66
C THR A 351 -13.86 3.14 6.31
N LYS A 352 -14.17 4.43 6.16
CA LYS A 352 -15.40 5.02 6.73
C LYS A 352 -16.69 4.41 6.17
N ASN A 353 -16.67 4.00 4.91
CA ASN A 353 -17.90 3.62 4.21
C ASN A 353 -18.04 2.11 3.97
N SER A 354 -16.93 1.39 3.84
CA SER A 354 -16.88 -0.03 3.46
C SER A 354 -16.42 -0.94 4.60
N SER A 355 -16.18 -0.38 5.78
CA SER A 355 -15.89 -1.12 7.01
C SER A 355 -16.77 -0.61 8.16
N SER A 356 -16.47 -0.96 9.42
CA SER A 356 -17.34 -0.70 10.58
C SER A 356 -16.71 0.13 11.72
N PRO A 357 -15.89 1.18 11.47
CA PRO A 357 -15.32 1.98 12.55
C PRO A 357 -16.41 2.70 13.36
N LEU A 358 -16.12 3.01 14.63
CA LEU A 358 -17.02 3.84 15.43
C LEU A 358 -17.23 5.20 14.75
N LYS A 359 -18.48 5.69 14.78
CA LYS A 359 -18.83 7.03 14.25
C LYS A 359 -18.02 8.19 14.86
N THR A 360 -17.42 7.96 16.03
CA THR A 360 -16.57 8.93 16.72
C THR A 360 -15.10 8.88 16.29
N THR A 361 -14.69 7.85 15.57
CA THR A 361 -13.35 7.70 15.01
C THR A 361 -13.29 8.47 13.69
N GLN A 362 -12.41 9.46 13.63
CA GLN A 362 -12.27 10.34 12.48
C GLN A 362 -11.17 9.82 11.56
N PHE A 363 -11.41 9.89 10.26
CA PHE A 363 -10.40 9.61 9.25
C PHE A 363 -10.15 10.89 8.44
N LEU A 364 -8.97 11.47 8.62
CA LEU A 364 -8.52 12.72 8.00
C LEU A 364 -8.01 12.49 6.57
N ASP A 365 -7.93 13.58 5.80
CA ASP A 365 -7.34 13.58 4.45
C ASP A 365 -5.88 13.15 4.48
N GLU A 366 -5.54 12.19 3.62
CA GLU A 366 -4.27 11.49 3.55
C GLU A 366 -3.12 12.47 3.22
N MET A 367 -3.27 13.24 2.15
CA MET A 367 -2.27 14.21 1.65
C MET A 367 -1.93 15.28 2.70
N THR A 368 -2.98 15.92 3.25
CA THR A 368 -2.81 16.98 4.24
C THR A 368 -2.17 16.46 5.52
N THR A 369 -2.55 15.25 5.93
CA THR A 369 -2.02 14.62 7.14
C THR A 369 -0.56 14.19 6.97
N ALA A 370 -0.23 13.56 5.83
CA ALA A 370 1.13 13.17 5.49
C ALA A 370 2.09 14.36 5.56
N GLN A 371 1.78 15.47 4.86
CA GLN A 371 2.64 16.66 4.86
C GLN A 371 2.78 17.25 6.27
N ALA A 372 1.72 17.25 7.08
CA ALA A 372 1.77 17.75 8.45
C ALA A 372 2.76 16.96 9.31
N TYR A 373 2.76 15.62 9.22
CA TYR A 373 3.66 14.78 10.00
C TYR A 373 5.09 14.73 9.43
N ILE A 374 5.28 14.82 8.12
CA ILE A 374 6.60 15.09 7.53
C ILE A 374 7.19 16.36 8.16
N ASN A 375 6.42 17.46 8.18
CA ASN A 375 6.86 18.73 8.79
C ASN A 375 7.13 18.64 10.30
N VAL A 376 6.44 17.75 11.03
CA VAL A 376 6.74 17.47 12.45
C VAL A 376 8.09 16.80 12.57
N LEU A 377 8.34 15.74 11.80
CA LEU A 377 9.58 14.97 11.82
C LEU A 377 10.78 15.80 11.36
N THR A 378 10.64 16.61 10.31
CA THR A 378 11.67 17.54 9.85
C THR A 378 12.05 18.55 10.94
N ARG A 379 11.08 19.10 11.69
CA ARG A 379 11.35 19.99 12.83
C ARG A 379 12.04 19.29 14.00
N MET A 380 11.92 17.96 14.10
CA MET A 380 12.66 17.15 15.06
C MET A 380 14.10 16.83 14.59
N GLY A 381 14.49 17.31 13.41
CA GLY A 381 15.81 17.06 12.81
C GLY A 381 15.92 15.71 12.12
N ILE A 382 14.79 15.10 11.74
CA ILE A 382 14.74 13.85 10.98
C ILE A 382 14.61 14.19 9.50
N ASN A 383 15.54 13.68 8.69
CA ASN A 383 15.64 13.99 7.26
C ASN A 383 15.46 12.76 6.36
N LYS A 384 15.05 11.62 6.93
CA LYS A 384 14.76 10.37 6.21
C LYS A 384 13.35 9.95 6.59
N ILE A 385 12.40 10.05 5.68
CA ILE A 385 10.97 9.89 5.93
C ILE A 385 10.38 8.81 5.02
N VAL A 386 9.82 7.78 5.66
CA VAL A 386 9.10 6.70 5.03
C VAL A 386 7.61 6.86 5.36
N LEU A 387 6.75 6.85 4.35
CA LEU A 387 5.32 6.65 4.55
C LEU A 387 5.03 5.16 4.48
N VAL A 388 4.29 4.65 5.46
CA VAL A 388 3.71 3.30 5.41
C VAL A 388 2.21 3.50 5.24
N THR A 389 1.67 3.06 4.11
CA THR A 389 0.35 3.48 3.66
C THR A 389 -0.53 2.27 3.34
N HIS A 390 -1.82 2.44 3.53
CA HIS A 390 -2.84 1.50 3.09
C HIS A 390 -3.89 2.27 2.29
N ILE A 391 -3.45 2.88 1.18
CA ILE A 391 -4.26 3.88 0.46
C ILE A 391 -4.46 3.63 -1.03
N GLN A 392 -4.06 2.47 -1.55
CA GLN A 392 -3.97 2.14 -2.97
C GLN A 392 -2.74 2.72 -3.65
N PHE A 393 -2.18 1.93 -4.56
CA PHE A 393 -0.99 2.30 -5.32
C PHE A 393 -1.17 3.58 -6.15
N ALA A 394 -2.37 3.82 -6.69
CA ALA A 394 -2.66 5.05 -7.43
C ALA A 394 -2.55 6.30 -6.53
N ASN A 395 -3.05 6.22 -5.29
CA ASN A 395 -2.98 7.32 -4.35
C ASN A 395 -1.57 7.46 -3.76
N ASP A 396 -0.80 6.38 -3.62
CA ASP A 396 0.63 6.44 -3.28
C ASP A 396 1.41 7.27 -4.30
N MET A 397 1.14 7.07 -5.60
CA MET A 397 1.73 7.87 -6.68
C MET A 397 1.33 9.34 -6.60
N GLU A 398 0.07 9.63 -6.27
CA GLU A 398 -0.40 11.01 -6.06
C GLU A 398 0.25 11.66 -4.84
N LEU A 399 0.38 10.94 -3.72
CA LEU A 399 1.09 11.38 -2.51
C LEU A 399 2.53 11.76 -2.84
N ALA A 400 3.27 10.87 -3.50
CA ALA A 400 4.64 11.17 -3.87
C ALA A 400 4.72 12.48 -4.66
N ALA A 401 3.92 12.64 -5.71
CA ALA A 401 3.95 13.85 -6.55
C ALA A 401 3.46 15.13 -5.84
N GLY A 402 2.62 15.01 -4.82
CA GLY A 402 2.01 16.13 -4.10
C GLY A 402 2.74 16.59 -2.85
N LEU A 403 3.57 15.72 -2.25
CA LEU A 403 4.29 15.97 -1.01
C LEU A 403 5.68 16.54 -1.25
N THR A 404 6.25 17.14 -0.20
CA THR A 404 7.67 17.53 -0.14
C THR A 404 8.34 16.83 1.05
N GLY A 405 9.53 16.28 0.84
CA GLY A 405 10.34 15.65 1.90
C GLY A 405 9.93 14.22 2.27
N VAL A 406 9.20 13.54 1.39
CA VAL A 406 9.01 12.08 1.45
C VAL A 406 10.11 11.41 0.65
N ASP A 407 10.65 10.29 1.16
CA ASP A 407 11.72 9.55 0.49
C ASP A 407 11.25 8.19 -0.03
N VAL A 408 10.41 7.51 0.75
CA VAL A 408 9.92 6.16 0.44
C VAL A 408 8.45 6.04 0.81
N ILE A 409 7.68 5.30 0.00
CA ILE A 409 6.30 4.89 0.30
C ILE A 409 6.22 3.36 0.23
N VAL A 410 5.77 2.73 1.33
CA VAL A 410 5.52 1.29 1.45
C VAL A 410 4.01 1.10 1.59
N GLY A 411 3.35 0.67 0.52
CA GLY A 411 1.89 0.71 0.39
C GLY A 411 1.18 -0.64 0.45
N GLY A 412 -0.16 -0.58 0.56
CA GLY A 412 -1.12 -1.70 0.46
C GLY A 412 -2.47 -1.29 -0.17
N ASP A 413 -3.55 -2.01 0.17
CA ASP A 413 -4.97 -1.87 -0.25
C ASP A 413 -5.27 -2.39 -1.66
N SER A 414 -4.49 -1.94 -2.64
CA SER A 414 -4.79 -2.19 -4.06
C SER A 414 -4.34 -3.55 -4.58
N HIS A 415 -3.73 -4.37 -3.70
CA HIS A 415 -3.15 -5.67 -4.06
C HIS A 415 -2.17 -5.58 -5.24
N THR A 416 -1.40 -4.49 -5.32
CA THR A 416 -0.62 -4.24 -6.53
C THR A 416 0.61 -5.14 -6.57
N ALA A 417 0.68 -5.98 -7.61
CA ALA A 417 1.92 -6.68 -7.96
C ALA A 417 2.85 -5.74 -8.75
N LEU A 418 4.08 -5.60 -8.27
CA LEU A 418 5.17 -4.89 -8.94
C LEU A 418 6.30 -5.87 -9.28
N GLY A 419 7.04 -5.61 -10.36
CA GLY A 419 8.18 -6.41 -10.79
C GLY A 419 8.03 -6.97 -12.20
N ASN A 420 8.87 -6.50 -13.12
CA ASN A 420 8.84 -6.93 -14.53
C ASN A 420 9.10 -8.44 -14.72
N GLY A 421 9.84 -9.10 -13.82
CA GLY A 421 10.02 -10.55 -13.86
C GLY A 421 8.72 -11.33 -13.63
N LEU A 422 7.79 -10.80 -12.82
CA LEU A 422 6.49 -11.42 -12.57
C LEU A 422 5.56 -11.34 -13.78
N ALA A 423 5.61 -10.24 -14.54
CA ALA A 423 4.83 -10.08 -15.77
C ALA A 423 5.13 -11.20 -16.79
N ALA A 424 6.38 -11.65 -16.85
CA ALA A 424 6.81 -12.74 -17.72
C ALA A 424 6.24 -14.11 -17.32
N LEU A 425 5.63 -14.23 -16.13
CA LEU A 425 5.03 -15.45 -15.59
C LEU A 425 3.51 -15.50 -15.78
N GLY A 426 2.92 -14.51 -16.45
CA GLY A 426 1.47 -14.38 -16.61
C GLY A 426 0.78 -13.61 -15.48
N VAL A 427 1.54 -12.96 -14.59
CA VAL A 427 1.01 -12.09 -13.53
C VAL A 427 0.76 -10.69 -14.10
N SER A 428 -0.40 -10.09 -13.80
CA SER A 428 -0.65 -8.69 -14.13
C SER A 428 0.14 -7.81 -13.16
N THR A 429 0.95 -6.87 -13.66
CA THR A 429 1.79 -6.00 -12.82
C THR A 429 1.57 -4.53 -13.18
N ALA A 430 1.71 -3.64 -12.19
CA ALA A 430 1.55 -2.20 -12.39
C ALA A 430 2.86 -1.47 -12.76
N GLY A 431 4.02 -2.14 -12.70
CA GLY A 431 5.29 -1.55 -13.06
C GLY A 431 6.51 -2.27 -12.50
N ASP A 432 7.65 -1.58 -12.54
CA ASP A 432 8.90 -2.01 -11.92
C ASP A 432 8.79 -2.08 -10.38
N TYR A 433 9.66 -2.87 -9.75
CA TYR A 433 9.86 -2.84 -8.31
C TYR A 433 11.31 -2.37 -8.00
N PRO A 434 11.51 -1.33 -7.17
CA PRO A 434 10.51 -0.32 -6.79
C PRO A 434 10.09 0.54 -7.99
N VAL A 435 8.94 1.21 -7.88
CA VAL A 435 8.62 2.33 -8.78
C VAL A 435 9.37 3.57 -8.31
N LYS A 436 10.13 4.19 -9.22
CA LYS A 436 10.94 5.38 -8.96
C LYS A 436 10.25 6.61 -9.54
N THR A 437 9.99 7.60 -8.71
CA THR A 437 9.33 8.87 -9.07
C THR A 437 10.02 10.03 -8.35
N THR A 438 9.42 11.22 -8.35
CA THR A 438 9.90 12.36 -7.59
C THR A 438 8.81 13.00 -6.74
N ASP A 439 9.22 13.68 -5.68
CA ASP A 439 8.36 14.53 -4.89
C ASP A 439 8.02 15.86 -5.61
N ALA A 440 7.22 16.72 -4.98
CA ALA A 440 6.83 18.02 -5.55
C ALA A 440 8.01 18.99 -5.79
N ASN A 441 9.17 18.77 -5.14
CA ASN A 441 10.42 19.52 -5.34
C ASN A 441 11.36 18.85 -6.35
N GLY A 442 10.99 17.68 -6.87
CA GLY A 442 11.84 16.89 -7.78
C GLY A 442 12.84 15.97 -7.08
N ALA A 443 12.77 15.82 -5.76
CA ALA A 443 13.62 14.89 -5.01
C ALA A 443 13.21 13.43 -5.31
N PRO A 444 14.14 12.45 -5.39
CA PRO A 444 13.79 11.07 -5.73
C PRO A 444 12.94 10.39 -4.65
N VAL A 445 11.89 9.68 -5.08
CA VAL A 445 10.99 8.89 -4.20
C VAL A 445 10.86 7.47 -4.74
N CYS A 446 10.84 6.50 -3.83
CA CYS A 446 10.68 5.09 -4.17
C CYS A 446 9.39 4.54 -3.58
N ILE A 447 8.57 3.88 -4.40
CA ILE A 447 7.28 3.33 -4.00
C ILE A 447 7.28 1.82 -4.22
N VAL A 448 6.81 1.09 -3.21
CA VAL A 448 6.71 -0.37 -3.24
C VAL A 448 5.36 -0.84 -2.68
N GLN A 449 4.83 -1.91 -3.29
CA GLN A 449 3.81 -2.81 -2.74
C GLN A 449 4.26 -4.25 -3.01
N ALA A 450 3.81 -5.19 -2.18
CA ALA A 450 4.17 -6.61 -2.20
C ALA A 450 2.94 -7.50 -2.47
N TRP A 451 2.18 -7.16 -3.50
CA TRP A 451 1.01 -7.93 -3.97
C TRP A 451 0.00 -8.20 -2.84
N GLN A 452 -0.35 -9.46 -2.55
CA GLN A 452 -1.41 -9.83 -1.59
C GLN A 452 -1.21 -11.25 -1.03
N TYR A 453 -2.05 -11.61 -0.05
CA TYR A 453 -2.35 -12.97 0.39
C TYR A 453 -1.13 -13.78 0.85
N SER A 454 -0.12 -13.12 1.42
CA SER A 454 1.16 -13.72 1.83
C SER A 454 2.00 -14.29 0.66
N TRP A 455 1.66 -13.98 -0.59
CA TRP A 455 2.35 -14.54 -1.75
C TRP A 455 3.72 -13.94 -1.99
N VAL A 456 3.92 -12.66 -1.65
CA VAL A 456 5.15 -11.92 -1.93
C VAL A 456 5.72 -11.31 -0.65
N VAL A 457 7.04 -11.38 -0.50
CA VAL A 457 7.79 -10.55 0.45
C VAL A 457 8.62 -9.55 -0.33
N GLY A 458 8.36 -8.26 -0.13
CA GLY A 458 9.13 -7.18 -0.74
C GLY A 458 10.45 -6.95 -0.02
N GLU A 459 11.55 -6.95 -0.76
CA GLU A 459 12.88 -6.53 -0.32
C GLU A 459 13.22 -5.20 -0.97
N LEU A 460 13.40 -4.11 -0.23
CA LEU A 460 13.83 -2.82 -0.76
C LEU A 460 15.10 -2.34 -0.03
N ASP A 461 16.16 -2.09 -0.79
CA ASP A 461 17.37 -1.43 -0.29
C ASP A 461 17.35 0.04 -0.71
N VAL A 462 17.45 0.92 0.28
CA VAL A 462 17.48 2.38 0.07
C VAL A 462 18.77 2.94 0.62
N GLU A 463 19.48 3.65 -0.24
CA GLU A 463 20.73 4.33 0.06
C GLU A 463 20.46 5.82 0.14
N PHE A 464 20.77 6.41 1.29
CA PHE A 464 20.56 7.82 1.57
C PHE A 464 21.89 8.56 1.60
N THR A 465 21.88 9.76 1.05
CA THR A 465 22.94 10.74 1.26
C THR A 465 22.95 11.24 2.70
N ALA A 466 24.03 11.88 3.13
CA ALA A 466 24.12 12.51 4.45
C ALA A 466 23.04 13.58 4.68
N ASP A 467 22.62 14.28 3.61
CA ASP A 467 21.57 15.32 3.66
C ASP A 467 20.16 14.71 3.81
N GLY A 468 20.02 13.38 3.66
CA GLY A 468 18.77 12.64 3.84
C GLY A 468 18.04 12.30 2.54
N GLU A 469 18.53 12.79 1.39
CA GLU A 469 17.94 12.46 0.09
C GLU A 469 18.30 11.03 -0.35
N VAL A 470 17.38 10.39 -1.07
CA VAL A 470 17.61 9.07 -1.70
C VAL A 470 18.64 9.19 -2.82
N ASN A 471 19.80 8.55 -2.63
CA ASN A 471 20.83 8.38 -3.66
C ASN A 471 20.45 7.24 -4.63
N LYS A 472 19.92 6.15 -4.07
CA LYS A 472 19.58 4.93 -4.80
C LYS A 472 18.52 4.14 -4.06
N CYS A 473 17.63 3.50 -4.81
CA CYS A 473 16.77 2.46 -4.28
C CYS A 473 16.64 1.34 -5.31
N ASP A 474 16.84 0.09 -4.88
CA ASP A 474 16.68 -1.10 -5.71
C ASP A 474 16.15 -2.22 -4.82
N GLY A 475 15.55 -3.26 -5.40
CA GLY A 475 14.96 -4.32 -4.58
C GLY A 475 14.36 -5.45 -5.40
N THR A 476 13.81 -6.44 -4.70
CA THR A 476 13.20 -7.63 -5.28
C THR A 476 11.86 -7.96 -4.61
N PRO A 477 10.76 -8.11 -5.36
CA PRO A 477 9.52 -8.67 -4.84
C PRO A 477 9.59 -10.20 -4.93
N HIS A 478 9.87 -10.87 -3.80
CA HIS A 478 10.02 -12.33 -3.77
C HIS A 478 8.67 -13.04 -3.73
N LEU A 479 8.20 -13.54 -4.88
CA LEU A 479 7.09 -14.49 -4.97
C LEU A 479 7.50 -15.84 -4.38
N LEU A 480 6.80 -16.24 -3.33
CA LEU A 480 7.09 -17.42 -2.53
C LEU A 480 6.40 -18.64 -3.14
N LEU A 481 7.19 -19.64 -3.52
CA LEU A 481 6.75 -20.87 -4.15
C LEU A 481 7.01 -22.08 -3.24
N GLY A 482 6.10 -23.05 -3.27
CA GLY A 482 6.39 -24.43 -2.84
C GLY A 482 7.34 -25.14 -3.82
N ASP A 483 7.82 -26.32 -3.43
CA ASP A 483 8.76 -27.13 -4.23
C ASP A 483 8.06 -28.17 -5.15
N GLU A 484 6.73 -28.24 -5.10
CA GLU A 484 5.92 -29.10 -5.98
C GLU A 484 5.30 -28.33 -7.15
N PHE A 485 5.55 -28.82 -8.37
CA PHE A 485 5.06 -28.24 -9.62
C PHE A 485 4.16 -29.25 -10.33
N LEU A 486 2.91 -28.85 -10.63
CA LEU A 486 1.92 -29.77 -11.20
C LEU A 486 1.41 -29.28 -12.57
N ARG A 487 1.35 -30.19 -13.56
CA ARG A 487 0.78 -29.89 -14.89
C ARG A 487 -0.33 -30.87 -15.25
N ARG A 488 -1.30 -30.39 -16.03
CA ARG A 488 -2.34 -31.25 -16.61
C ARG A 488 -1.73 -32.07 -17.75
N PRO A 489 -1.87 -33.41 -17.75
CA PRO A 489 -1.41 -34.24 -18.86
C PRO A 489 -2.21 -33.97 -20.14
N ALA A 490 -1.59 -34.24 -21.30
CA ALA A 490 -2.17 -33.94 -22.62
C ALA A 490 -3.47 -34.69 -22.93
N ASP A 491 -3.78 -35.76 -22.20
CA ASP A 491 -5.02 -36.52 -22.30
C ASP A 491 -6.18 -35.91 -21.49
N GLY A 492 -5.94 -34.79 -20.80
CA GLY A 492 -6.94 -34.07 -20.02
C GLY A 492 -7.20 -34.65 -18.63
N GLY A 493 -6.41 -35.62 -18.17
CA GLY A 493 -6.50 -36.20 -16.82
C GLY A 493 -6.20 -35.21 -15.69
N ASP A 494 -6.15 -35.70 -14.45
CA ASP A 494 -5.79 -34.90 -13.27
C ASP A 494 -4.35 -34.38 -13.35
N ARG A 495 -4.07 -33.26 -12.68
CA ARG A 495 -2.71 -32.70 -12.64
C ARG A 495 -1.75 -33.70 -11.99
N VAL A 496 -0.54 -33.79 -12.52
CA VAL A 496 0.53 -34.68 -12.02
C VAL A 496 1.83 -33.90 -11.81
N PRO A 497 2.72 -34.36 -10.90
CA PRO A 497 4.02 -33.75 -10.71
C PRO A 497 4.85 -33.69 -11.99
N VAL A 498 5.43 -32.52 -12.25
CA VAL A 498 6.37 -32.30 -13.36
C VAL A 498 7.68 -33.02 -13.03
N THR A 499 8.25 -33.73 -14.02
CA THR A 499 9.48 -34.50 -13.84
C THR A 499 10.39 -34.38 -15.08
N GLY A 500 11.65 -34.79 -14.95
CA GLY A 500 12.58 -34.86 -16.09
C GLY A 500 12.97 -33.48 -16.65
N ASP A 501 13.06 -33.38 -17.97
CA ASP A 501 13.53 -32.16 -18.66
C ASP A 501 12.63 -30.94 -18.41
N ASP A 502 11.32 -31.16 -18.22
CA ASP A 502 10.39 -30.08 -17.91
C ASP A 502 10.63 -29.49 -16.51
N LEU A 503 10.92 -30.35 -15.52
CA LEU A 503 11.25 -29.90 -14.16
C LEU A 503 12.58 -29.14 -14.18
N ALA A 504 13.58 -29.63 -14.91
CA ALA A 504 14.86 -28.95 -15.07
C ALA A 504 14.71 -27.56 -15.75
N ALA A 505 13.76 -27.42 -16.68
CA ALA A 505 13.44 -26.14 -17.30
C ALA A 505 12.78 -25.16 -16.33
N ILE A 506 11.86 -25.65 -15.47
CA ILE A 506 11.25 -24.85 -14.40
C ILE A 506 12.32 -24.37 -13.41
N GLU A 507 13.15 -25.29 -12.90
CA GLU A 507 14.24 -24.98 -11.96
C GLU A 507 15.23 -23.97 -12.55
N ALA A 508 15.56 -24.09 -13.83
CA ALA A 508 16.44 -23.14 -14.52
C ALA A 508 15.81 -21.76 -14.67
N GLN A 509 14.50 -21.67 -14.92
CA GLN A 509 13.78 -20.40 -14.99
C GLN A 509 13.70 -19.74 -13.61
N ILE A 510 13.38 -20.51 -12.56
CA ILE A 510 13.38 -20.02 -11.16
C ILE A 510 14.75 -19.46 -10.81
N ALA A 511 15.83 -20.21 -11.07
CA ALA A 511 17.19 -19.76 -10.77
C ALA A 511 17.62 -18.50 -11.56
N ALA A 512 16.97 -18.21 -12.69
CA ALA A 512 17.25 -17.05 -13.54
C ALA A 512 16.34 -15.84 -13.25
N THR A 513 15.32 -15.99 -12.40
CA THR A 513 14.31 -14.97 -12.11
C THR A 513 14.41 -14.59 -10.63
N PRO A 514 15.06 -13.46 -10.28
CA PRO A 514 15.25 -13.05 -8.88
C PRO A 514 13.97 -12.98 -8.05
N GLU A 515 12.85 -12.64 -8.69
CA GLU A 515 11.53 -12.55 -8.08
C GLU A 515 10.95 -13.90 -7.66
N LEU A 516 11.51 -15.04 -8.12
CA LEU A 516 11.01 -16.37 -7.74
C LEU A 516 11.83 -16.97 -6.61
N SER A 517 11.18 -17.27 -5.49
CA SER A 517 11.79 -17.93 -4.34
C SER A 517 11.06 -19.22 -3.99
N VAL A 518 11.72 -20.38 -4.18
CA VAL A 518 11.23 -21.62 -3.58
C VAL A 518 11.60 -21.60 -2.11
N VAL A 519 10.59 -21.61 -1.22
CA VAL A 519 10.78 -21.41 0.22
C VAL A 519 10.25 -22.62 0.98
N THR A 520 11.07 -23.11 1.92
CA THR A 520 10.61 -24.09 2.91
C THR A 520 9.95 -23.34 4.07
N PRO A 521 8.70 -23.69 4.46
CA PRO A 521 8.02 -23.12 5.63
C PRO A 521 8.87 -23.14 6.90
N ASP A 522 8.83 -22.04 7.67
CA ASP A 522 9.49 -21.98 8.98
C ASP A 522 8.83 -23.01 9.92
N PRO A 523 9.59 -23.91 10.55
CA PRO A 523 9.02 -25.01 11.33
C PRO A 523 8.34 -24.56 12.63
N ALA A 524 8.73 -23.42 13.21
CA ALA A 524 8.08 -22.88 14.41
C ALA A 524 6.75 -22.23 14.03
N ALA A 525 6.75 -21.39 13.00
CA ALA A 525 5.53 -20.79 12.47
C ALA A 525 4.55 -21.85 11.95
N GLN A 526 5.05 -22.89 11.27
CA GLN A 526 4.20 -24.01 10.84
C GLN A 526 3.54 -24.72 12.02
N ALA A 527 4.26 -24.91 13.13
CA ALA A 527 3.67 -25.53 14.32
C ALA A 527 2.57 -24.65 14.97
N VAL A 528 2.72 -23.32 14.91
CA VAL A 528 1.67 -22.38 15.33
C VAL A 528 0.44 -22.52 14.43
N LEU A 529 0.64 -22.46 13.11
CA LEU A 529 -0.42 -22.61 12.12
C LEU A 529 -1.14 -23.96 12.23
N ASP A 530 -0.42 -25.06 12.43
CA ASP A 530 -0.98 -26.39 12.62
C ASP A 530 -1.90 -26.43 13.86
N GLY A 531 -1.51 -25.75 14.95
CA GLY A 531 -2.30 -25.66 16.17
C GLY A 531 -3.66 -24.97 15.98
N TYR A 532 -3.73 -23.94 15.14
CA TYR A 532 -5.00 -23.32 14.75
C TYR A 532 -5.75 -24.18 13.73
N SER A 533 -5.05 -24.74 12.74
CA SER A 533 -5.64 -25.60 11.69
C SER A 533 -6.34 -26.84 12.27
N GLU A 534 -5.79 -27.44 13.33
CA GLU A 534 -6.42 -28.56 14.03
C GLU A 534 -7.75 -28.18 14.73
N GLN A 535 -7.91 -26.90 15.10
CA GLN A 535 -9.11 -26.40 15.76
C GLN A 535 -10.22 -26.03 14.76
N VAL A 536 -9.87 -25.72 13.51
CA VAL A 536 -10.84 -25.31 12.46
C VAL A 536 -12.02 -26.28 12.37
N THR A 537 -11.78 -27.59 12.26
CA THR A 537 -12.86 -28.59 12.15
C THR A 537 -13.79 -28.63 13.37
N VAL A 538 -13.31 -28.23 14.55
CA VAL A 538 -14.14 -28.16 15.76
C VAL A 538 -14.97 -26.89 15.76
N LEU A 539 -14.36 -25.76 15.43
CA LEU A 539 -15.00 -24.44 15.45
C LEU A 539 -15.98 -24.25 14.29
N GLU A 540 -15.76 -24.90 13.15
CA GLU A 540 -16.74 -24.98 12.05
C GLU A 540 -18.10 -25.52 12.52
N GLN A 541 -18.13 -26.33 13.58
CA GLN A 541 -19.38 -26.88 14.13
C GLN A 541 -20.07 -25.94 15.14
N GLU A 542 -19.54 -24.73 15.35
CA GLU A 542 -20.17 -23.72 16.19
C GLU A 542 -21.50 -23.28 15.59
N VAL A 543 -22.54 -23.24 16.44
CA VAL A 543 -23.87 -22.79 16.07
C VAL A 543 -23.91 -21.27 16.18
N ILE A 544 -24.01 -20.60 15.03
CA ILE A 544 -24.08 -19.13 14.90
C ILE A 544 -25.52 -18.64 14.78
N GLY A 545 -26.47 -19.52 14.49
CA GLY A 545 -27.88 -19.16 14.42
C GLY A 545 -28.82 -20.34 14.41
N THR A 546 -30.09 -20.06 14.17
CA THR A 546 -31.15 -21.05 14.04
C THR A 546 -32.08 -20.68 12.90
N ALA A 547 -32.25 -21.58 11.94
CA ALA A 547 -33.29 -21.51 10.93
C ALA A 547 -34.64 -21.89 11.54
N THR A 548 -35.59 -20.97 11.49
CA THR A 548 -36.94 -21.13 12.07
C THR A 548 -37.87 -21.97 11.18
N ASP A 549 -37.58 -22.01 9.88
CA ASP A 549 -38.29 -22.75 8.85
C ASP A 549 -37.29 -23.44 7.92
N ASP A 550 -37.76 -24.40 7.12
CA ASP A 550 -36.99 -24.94 6.01
C ASP A 550 -36.81 -23.84 4.94
N LEU A 551 -35.56 -23.48 4.65
CA LEU A 551 -35.18 -22.47 3.66
C LEU A 551 -34.78 -23.18 2.36
N CYS A 552 -35.68 -23.11 1.39
CA CYS A 552 -35.61 -23.92 0.19
C CYS A 552 -34.59 -23.36 -0.81
N LEU A 553 -33.76 -24.23 -1.36
CA LEU A 553 -32.90 -23.95 -2.51
C LEU A 553 -33.71 -24.11 -3.80
N GLU A 554 -33.80 -23.05 -4.61
CA GLU A 554 -34.37 -23.15 -5.96
C GLU A 554 -33.63 -22.28 -6.96
N ARG A 555 -33.33 -22.81 -8.14
CA ARG A 555 -32.62 -22.02 -9.16
C ARG A 555 -33.58 -21.15 -9.95
N ILE A 556 -34.51 -21.78 -10.63
CA ILE A 556 -35.59 -21.13 -11.37
C ILE A 556 -36.88 -21.47 -10.64
N PRO A 557 -37.77 -20.51 -10.35
CA PRO A 557 -39.01 -20.79 -9.63
C PRO A 557 -39.74 -22.03 -10.16
N GLY A 558 -40.01 -22.99 -9.27
CA GLY A 558 -40.68 -24.26 -9.59
C GLY A 558 -39.85 -25.29 -10.39
N GLN A 559 -38.53 -25.17 -10.45
CA GLN A 559 -37.66 -26.15 -11.12
C GLN A 559 -37.54 -27.48 -10.34
N GLY A 560 -37.72 -27.47 -9.02
CA GLY A 560 -37.66 -28.66 -8.17
C GLY A 560 -36.24 -29.03 -7.74
N ARG A 561 -35.42 -28.04 -7.36
CA ARG A 561 -34.04 -28.28 -6.86
C ARG A 561 -33.96 -28.69 -5.40
N SER A 562 -34.82 -28.11 -4.56
CA SER A 562 -34.83 -28.39 -3.13
C SER A 562 -34.98 -29.88 -2.84
N GLN A 563 -34.23 -30.37 -1.85
CA GLN A 563 -34.36 -31.73 -1.35
C GLN A 563 -35.30 -31.84 -0.14
N ILE A 564 -35.69 -30.70 0.45
CA ILE A 564 -36.49 -30.64 1.68
C ILE A 564 -37.88 -30.01 1.47
N CYS A 565 -38.08 -29.19 0.42
CA CYS A 565 -39.35 -28.52 0.13
C CYS A 565 -40.10 -29.14 -1.06
N ASP A 566 -41.42 -28.93 -1.12
CA ASP A 566 -42.20 -29.29 -2.31
C ASP A 566 -41.98 -28.25 -3.41
N VAL A 567 -41.95 -28.69 -4.68
CA VAL A 567 -41.80 -27.79 -5.83
C VAL A 567 -42.89 -26.72 -5.91
N ALA A 568 -44.07 -26.98 -5.34
CA ALA A 568 -45.15 -26.01 -5.25
C ALA A 568 -44.80 -24.81 -4.33
N ASP A 569 -43.93 -25.00 -3.35
CA ASP A 569 -43.56 -23.96 -2.39
C ASP A 569 -42.63 -22.91 -3.01
N THR A 570 -41.83 -23.29 -4.01
CA THR A 570 -40.88 -22.41 -4.72
C THR A 570 -41.40 -21.96 -6.09
N ALA A 571 -42.63 -22.32 -6.47
CA ALA A 571 -43.17 -22.16 -7.82
C ALA A 571 -43.34 -20.70 -8.28
N MET A 572 -43.50 -19.76 -7.35
CA MET A 572 -43.76 -18.35 -7.65
C MET A 572 -42.52 -17.47 -7.46
N MET A 573 -41.82 -17.60 -6.32
CA MET A 573 -40.79 -16.66 -5.90
C MET A 573 -39.38 -17.27 -5.90
N GLY A 574 -39.24 -18.56 -6.19
CA GLY A 574 -37.94 -19.24 -6.18
C GLY A 574 -37.51 -19.68 -4.79
N GLY A 575 -36.21 -19.59 -4.53
CA GLY A 575 -35.55 -20.16 -3.36
C GLY A 575 -35.39 -19.14 -2.24
N ASP A 576 -35.79 -19.54 -1.02
CA ASP A 576 -35.71 -18.71 0.18
C ASP A 576 -34.25 -18.40 0.54
N ILE A 577 -33.38 -19.40 0.43
CA ILE A 577 -31.99 -19.25 0.85
C ILE A 577 -31.18 -18.41 -0.15
N GLN A 578 -31.49 -18.50 -1.45
CA GLN A 578 -30.93 -17.56 -2.44
C GLN A 578 -31.32 -16.12 -2.13
N GLN A 579 -32.58 -15.89 -1.77
CA GLN A 579 -33.06 -14.57 -1.42
C GLN A 579 -32.34 -14.03 -0.16
N LEU A 580 -32.19 -14.84 0.89
CA LEU A 580 -31.47 -14.46 2.11
C LEU A 580 -29.99 -14.19 1.91
N VAL A 581 -29.30 -14.98 1.08
CA VAL A 581 -27.90 -14.71 0.73
C VAL A 581 -27.78 -13.36 0.02
N THR A 582 -28.72 -13.06 -0.87
CA THR A 582 -28.71 -11.77 -1.59
C THR A 582 -28.99 -10.60 -0.64
N GLU A 583 -29.89 -10.79 0.32
CA GLU A 583 -30.15 -9.82 1.39
C GLU A 583 -28.88 -9.56 2.22
N ALA A 584 -28.16 -10.62 2.59
CA ALA A 584 -26.88 -10.47 3.27
C ALA A 584 -25.90 -9.64 2.44
N PHE A 585 -25.79 -9.86 1.13
CA PHE A 585 -24.89 -9.04 0.30
C PHE A 585 -25.29 -7.57 0.30
N HIS A 586 -26.58 -7.26 0.23
CA HIS A 586 -27.07 -5.88 0.28
C HIS A 586 -26.79 -5.21 1.63
N VAL A 587 -27.03 -5.92 2.73
CA VAL A 587 -26.81 -5.40 4.10
C VAL A 587 -25.32 -5.22 4.41
N ARG A 588 -24.47 -6.15 3.95
CA ARG A 588 -23.02 -6.11 4.23
C ARG A 588 -22.26 -5.17 3.28
N ALA A 589 -22.71 -5.00 2.03
CA ALA A 589 -22.19 -3.99 1.13
C ALA A 589 -22.89 -2.65 1.41
N PHE A 590 -22.45 -1.93 2.44
CA PHE A 590 -23.12 -0.74 2.98
C PHE A 590 -23.38 0.39 1.97
N GLU A 591 -22.62 0.46 0.88
CA GLU A 591 -22.81 1.47 -0.18
C GLU A 591 -23.80 1.03 -1.28
N SER A 592 -24.27 -0.20 -1.26
CA SER A 592 -25.13 -0.74 -2.32
C SER A 592 -26.55 -0.18 -2.25
N ASP A 593 -27.08 0.25 -3.39
CA ASP A 593 -28.50 0.57 -3.54
C ASP A 593 -29.32 -0.74 -3.58
N PHE A 594 -28.75 -1.79 -4.16
CA PHE A 594 -29.31 -3.14 -4.18
C PHE A 594 -28.23 -4.18 -4.50
N ALA A 595 -28.52 -5.45 -4.20
CA ALA A 595 -27.64 -6.58 -4.52
C ALA A 595 -28.25 -7.51 -5.58
N LEU A 596 -27.38 -8.16 -6.34
CA LEU A 596 -27.72 -9.21 -7.30
C LEU A 596 -26.84 -10.45 -7.06
N GLN A 597 -27.46 -11.62 -7.03
CA GLN A 597 -26.80 -12.91 -6.84
C GLN A 597 -27.32 -13.92 -7.84
N ASN A 598 -26.42 -14.69 -8.46
CA ASN A 598 -26.83 -15.79 -9.33
C ASN A 598 -27.20 -17.02 -8.49
N ALA A 599 -28.30 -17.68 -8.85
CA ALA A 599 -28.84 -18.82 -8.11
C ALA A 599 -27.87 -20.00 -7.95
N GLY A 600 -26.89 -20.13 -8.85
CA GLY A 600 -25.88 -21.18 -8.86
C GLY A 600 -24.77 -21.02 -7.81
N GLY A 601 -24.62 -19.81 -7.27
CA GLY A 601 -23.68 -19.49 -6.18
C GLY A 601 -24.09 -20.12 -4.85
N VAL A 602 -25.39 -20.35 -4.65
CA VAL A 602 -25.96 -20.98 -3.45
C VAL A 602 -26.17 -22.48 -3.69
N ARG A 603 -25.75 -23.32 -2.74
CA ARG A 603 -25.49 -24.74 -3.03
C ARG A 603 -26.34 -25.77 -2.29
N ILE A 604 -26.88 -25.43 -1.12
CA ILE A 604 -27.68 -26.34 -0.30
C ILE A 604 -28.98 -25.68 0.16
N ASP A 605 -29.96 -26.52 0.50
CA ASP A 605 -31.07 -26.13 1.35
C ASP A 605 -30.58 -25.92 2.79
N ILE A 606 -31.25 -25.06 3.56
CA ILE A 606 -31.02 -24.98 5.01
C ILE A 606 -32.27 -25.49 5.74
N PRO A 607 -32.20 -26.67 6.40
CA PRO A 607 -33.33 -27.19 7.16
C PRO A 607 -33.58 -26.38 8.43
N ALA A 608 -34.82 -26.40 8.92
CA ALA A 608 -35.14 -25.79 10.21
C ALA A 608 -34.30 -26.45 11.33
N GLY A 609 -33.65 -25.63 12.15
CA GLY A 609 -32.75 -26.08 13.19
C GLY A 609 -31.50 -25.22 13.34
N ASP A 610 -30.50 -25.75 14.04
CA ASP A 610 -29.23 -25.08 14.26
C ASP A 610 -28.53 -24.80 12.92
N PHE A 611 -27.96 -23.61 12.78
CA PHE A 611 -27.16 -23.19 11.64
C PHE A 611 -25.73 -22.90 12.11
N THR A 612 -24.77 -23.58 11.51
CA THR A 612 -23.35 -23.55 11.90
C THR A 612 -22.49 -22.81 10.89
N ILE A 613 -21.24 -22.53 11.27
CA ILE A 613 -20.23 -21.97 10.35
C ILE A 613 -19.99 -22.94 9.18
N ALA A 614 -19.93 -24.24 9.44
CA ALA A 614 -19.81 -25.27 8.40
C ALA A 614 -20.96 -25.18 7.39
N ASP A 615 -22.19 -24.97 7.85
CA ASP A 615 -23.35 -24.83 6.99
C ASP A 615 -23.23 -23.59 6.08
N ALA A 616 -22.69 -22.48 6.58
CA ALA A 616 -22.44 -21.27 5.78
C ALA A 616 -21.42 -21.50 4.65
N TYR A 617 -20.32 -22.21 4.95
CA TYR A 617 -19.31 -22.55 3.94
C TYR A 617 -19.76 -23.67 2.99
N GLU A 618 -20.67 -24.57 3.42
CA GLU A 618 -21.32 -25.51 2.50
C GLU A 618 -22.33 -24.80 1.59
N LEU A 619 -23.01 -23.78 2.11
CA LEU A 619 -23.95 -22.92 1.38
C LEU A 619 -23.26 -22.09 0.29
N LEU A 620 -22.10 -21.51 0.61
CA LEU A 620 -21.31 -20.61 -0.23
C LEU A 620 -19.85 -21.10 -0.35
N PRO A 621 -19.59 -22.19 -1.09
CA PRO A 621 -18.30 -22.91 -1.01
C PRO A 621 -17.19 -22.39 -1.93
N PHE A 622 -17.48 -21.46 -2.81
CA PHE A 622 -16.45 -20.81 -3.65
C PHE A 622 -15.75 -19.69 -2.90
N ALA A 623 -14.50 -19.40 -3.21
CA ALA A 623 -13.79 -18.25 -2.65
C ALA A 623 -14.10 -16.99 -3.47
N ASN A 624 -15.35 -16.50 -3.39
CA ASN A 624 -15.74 -15.25 -4.05
C ASN A 624 -15.87 -14.13 -3.00
N THR A 625 -15.62 -12.92 -3.48
CA THR A 625 -15.78 -11.68 -2.73
C THR A 625 -17.02 -10.93 -3.20
N ILE A 626 -17.49 -9.97 -2.41
CA ILE A 626 -18.53 -9.02 -2.83
C ILE A 626 -17.89 -7.88 -3.63
N VAL A 627 -18.50 -7.50 -4.75
CA VAL A 627 -18.07 -6.43 -5.65
C VAL A 627 -19.18 -5.39 -5.77
N ASN A 628 -18.83 -4.12 -5.58
CA ASN A 628 -19.70 -2.98 -5.84
C ASN A 628 -19.49 -2.46 -7.26
N MET A 629 -20.58 -2.30 -8.02
CA MET A 629 -20.53 -1.89 -9.43
C MET A 629 -21.37 -0.64 -9.68
N GLN A 630 -20.77 0.38 -10.30
CA GLN A 630 -21.48 1.60 -10.71
C GLN A 630 -22.19 1.39 -12.03
N MET A 631 -23.51 1.17 -11.98
CA MET A 631 -24.34 0.78 -13.13
C MET A 631 -25.50 1.73 -13.37
N THR A 632 -25.80 2.01 -14.63
CA THR A 632 -27.04 2.69 -15.02
C THR A 632 -28.24 1.76 -14.87
N GLY A 633 -29.43 2.29 -14.62
CA GLY A 633 -30.65 1.47 -14.59
C GLY A 633 -30.91 0.70 -15.89
N ALA A 634 -30.45 1.22 -17.04
CA ALA A 634 -30.49 0.51 -18.32
C ALA A 634 -29.56 -0.72 -18.35
N GLU A 635 -28.35 -0.62 -17.79
CA GLU A 635 -27.41 -1.74 -17.67
C GLU A 635 -27.95 -2.82 -16.70
N VAL A 636 -28.61 -2.41 -15.62
CA VAL A 636 -29.27 -3.33 -14.69
C VAL A 636 -30.40 -4.11 -15.36
N GLN A 637 -31.22 -3.46 -16.20
CA GLN A 637 -32.22 -4.19 -16.99
C GLN A 637 -31.59 -5.17 -17.98
N ALA A 638 -30.49 -4.76 -18.63
CA ALA A 638 -29.79 -5.61 -19.58
C ALA A 638 -29.25 -6.88 -18.90
N VAL A 639 -28.62 -6.74 -17.73
CA VAL A 639 -28.04 -7.89 -17.04
C VAL A 639 -29.09 -8.88 -16.55
N LEU A 640 -30.25 -8.41 -16.08
CA LEU A 640 -31.36 -9.28 -15.68
C LEU A 640 -31.90 -10.10 -16.87
N GLU A 641 -32.05 -9.46 -18.03
CA GLU A 641 -32.48 -10.13 -19.27
C GLU A 641 -31.46 -11.16 -19.74
N GLU A 642 -30.17 -10.84 -19.67
CA GLU A 642 -29.06 -11.74 -20.00
C GLU A 642 -29.07 -12.98 -19.08
N ALA A 643 -29.15 -12.75 -17.76
CA ALA A 643 -29.16 -13.78 -16.74
C ALA A 643 -30.35 -14.75 -16.90
N VAL A 644 -31.58 -14.23 -17.03
CA VAL A 644 -32.78 -15.06 -17.26
C VAL A 644 -32.69 -15.80 -18.60
N SER A 645 -32.14 -15.16 -19.63
CA SER A 645 -31.96 -15.80 -20.93
C SER A 645 -30.96 -16.95 -20.89
N ASN A 646 -29.83 -16.78 -20.21
CA ASN A 646 -28.85 -17.84 -20.01
C ASN A 646 -29.38 -18.97 -19.13
N ALA A 647 -30.24 -18.65 -18.14
CA ALA A 647 -30.82 -19.64 -17.24
C ALA A 647 -31.70 -20.69 -17.94
N ILE A 648 -32.33 -20.31 -19.06
CA ILE A 648 -33.23 -21.19 -19.83
C ILE A 648 -32.64 -21.67 -21.15
N ASP A 649 -31.45 -21.19 -21.54
CA ASP A 649 -30.77 -21.65 -22.74
C ASP A 649 -30.34 -23.13 -22.55
N PRO A 650 -30.64 -24.02 -23.51
CA PRO A 650 -30.17 -25.41 -23.45
C PRO A 650 -28.65 -25.58 -23.32
N ASP A 651 -27.87 -24.64 -23.85
CA ASP A 651 -26.41 -24.61 -23.75
C ASP A 651 -25.92 -23.71 -22.59
N GLY A 652 -26.85 -23.03 -21.92
CA GLY A 652 -26.60 -22.16 -20.76
C GLY A 652 -26.64 -22.91 -19.42
N SER A 653 -26.77 -22.13 -18.35
CA SER A 653 -26.73 -22.62 -16.98
C SER A 653 -27.93 -22.11 -16.20
N THR A 654 -28.77 -23.03 -15.73
CA THR A 654 -29.86 -22.71 -14.78
C THR A 654 -29.40 -21.97 -13.53
N GLY A 655 -28.10 -22.02 -13.19
CA GLY A 655 -27.52 -21.25 -12.08
C GLY A 655 -27.49 -19.74 -12.34
N ALA A 656 -27.66 -19.31 -13.58
CA ALA A 656 -27.61 -17.91 -13.95
C ALA A 656 -28.82 -17.10 -13.47
N TYR A 657 -29.94 -17.74 -13.10
CA TYR A 657 -31.15 -17.03 -12.70
C TYR A 657 -30.85 -16.02 -11.58
N PRO A 658 -31.26 -14.74 -11.73
CA PRO A 658 -30.91 -13.70 -10.78
C PRO A 658 -31.86 -13.70 -9.58
N TYR A 659 -31.29 -13.57 -8.38
CA TYR A 659 -31.93 -13.14 -7.16
C TYR A 659 -31.46 -11.72 -6.81
N ALA A 660 -32.28 -10.96 -6.12
CA ALA A 660 -32.05 -9.54 -5.86
C ALA A 660 -32.55 -9.12 -4.47
N ALA A 661 -31.86 -8.19 -3.82
CA ALA A 661 -32.26 -7.54 -2.57
C ALA A 661 -32.20 -6.01 -2.77
N GLY A 662 -33.20 -5.27 -2.31
CA GLY A 662 -33.38 -3.84 -2.68
C GLY A 662 -33.85 -3.61 -4.13
N LEU A 663 -34.04 -4.67 -4.91
CA LEU A 663 -34.55 -4.65 -6.29
C LEU A 663 -35.51 -5.82 -6.49
N ARG A 664 -36.60 -5.60 -7.22
CA ARG A 664 -37.55 -6.65 -7.60
C ARG A 664 -38.10 -6.48 -9.00
N PHE A 665 -38.64 -7.57 -9.55
CA PHE A 665 -39.08 -7.66 -10.94
C PHE A 665 -40.07 -8.81 -11.18
N ASP A 666 -40.70 -8.78 -12.35
CA ASP A 666 -41.56 -9.84 -12.88
C ASP A 666 -40.86 -10.59 -14.01
N VAL A 667 -41.07 -11.91 -14.08
CA VAL A 667 -40.47 -12.78 -15.10
C VAL A 667 -41.52 -13.54 -15.90
N ASP A 668 -41.44 -13.48 -17.24
CA ASP A 668 -42.17 -14.36 -18.17
C ASP A 668 -41.20 -15.07 -19.11
N LEU A 669 -41.00 -16.37 -18.86
CA LEU A 669 -40.07 -17.17 -19.66
C LEU A 669 -40.58 -17.43 -21.09
N ASN A 670 -41.86 -17.19 -21.38
CA ASN A 670 -42.42 -17.32 -22.73
C ASN A 670 -42.25 -16.05 -23.56
N ALA A 671 -41.85 -14.94 -22.94
CA ALA A 671 -41.57 -13.70 -23.66
C ALA A 671 -40.30 -13.83 -24.52
N ALA A 672 -40.21 -12.97 -25.54
CA ALA A 672 -39.01 -12.89 -26.37
C ALA A 672 -37.82 -12.40 -25.54
N ALA A 673 -36.61 -12.86 -25.88
CA ALA A 673 -35.38 -12.38 -25.24
C ALA A 673 -35.29 -10.85 -25.30
N GLY A 674 -34.92 -10.21 -24.18
CA GLY A 674 -34.95 -8.75 -24.01
C GLY A 674 -36.31 -8.19 -23.60
N SER A 675 -37.27 -9.05 -23.24
CA SER A 675 -38.58 -8.66 -22.67
C SER A 675 -39.11 -9.71 -21.69
N ARG A 676 -38.21 -10.54 -21.14
CA ARG A 676 -38.55 -11.59 -20.17
C ARG A 676 -38.65 -11.06 -18.75
N VAL A 677 -37.97 -9.95 -18.46
CA VAL A 677 -37.94 -9.31 -17.15
C VAL A 677 -38.59 -7.93 -17.27
N THR A 678 -39.59 -7.68 -16.44
CA THR A 678 -40.40 -6.45 -16.49
C THR A 678 -40.70 -5.93 -15.09
N ASN A 679 -41.32 -4.75 -14.99
CA ASN A 679 -41.72 -4.15 -13.71
C ASN A 679 -40.57 -4.05 -12.68
N HIS A 680 -39.41 -3.62 -13.16
CA HIS A 680 -38.23 -3.37 -12.32
C HIS A 680 -38.51 -2.24 -11.33
N GLU A 681 -38.49 -2.57 -10.04
CA GLU A 681 -38.69 -1.63 -8.94
C GLU A 681 -37.51 -1.70 -7.99
N VAL A 682 -36.99 -0.54 -7.57
CA VAL A 682 -35.94 -0.39 -6.56
C VAL A 682 -36.57 0.08 -5.26
N ASP A 683 -36.07 -0.41 -4.12
CA ASP A 683 -36.47 0.09 -2.81
C ASP A 683 -35.73 1.40 -2.50
N VAL A 684 -36.49 2.46 -2.21
CA VAL A 684 -35.95 3.73 -1.75
C VAL A 684 -36.57 4.07 -0.40
N ASP A 685 -35.80 3.85 0.67
CA ASP A 685 -36.21 4.05 2.07
C ASP A 685 -37.51 3.31 2.45
N GLY A 686 -37.65 2.05 2.04
CA GLY A 686 -38.83 1.21 2.29
C GLY A 686 -40.01 1.48 1.36
N THR A 687 -39.76 2.17 0.24
CA THR A 687 -40.76 2.45 -0.80
C THR A 687 -40.28 1.98 -2.17
N TRP A 688 -40.97 0.98 -2.71
CA TRP A 688 -40.75 0.48 -4.07
C TRP A 688 -41.11 1.53 -5.13
N THR A 689 -40.15 1.85 -5.99
CA THR A 689 -40.30 2.81 -7.08
C THR A 689 -39.76 2.24 -8.40
N PRO A 690 -40.37 2.56 -9.56
CA PRO A 690 -39.84 2.10 -10.84
C PRO A 690 -38.40 2.58 -11.06
N ILE A 691 -37.54 1.67 -11.55
CA ILE A 691 -36.13 2.00 -11.80
C ILE A 691 -36.00 3.14 -12.83
N ASP A 692 -35.18 4.15 -12.51
CA ASP A 692 -34.78 5.17 -13.48
C ASP A 692 -33.62 4.64 -14.33
N LEU A 693 -33.86 4.50 -15.64
CA LEU A 693 -32.90 3.95 -16.59
C LEU A 693 -31.66 4.82 -16.80
N ALA A 694 -31.75 6.11 -16.49
CA ALA A 694 -30.65 7.06 -16.66
C ALA A 694 -29.87 7.31 -15.36
N ALA A 695 -30.43 6.93 -14.20
CA ALA A 695 -29.74 7.04 -12.93
C ALA A 695 -28.64 5.97 -12.81
N THR A 696 -27.59 6.30 -12.05
CA THR A 696 -26.53 5.38 -11.65
C THR A 696 -26.83 4.86 -10.27
N TYR A 697 -26.63 3.56 -10.08
CA TYR A 697 -26.79 2.83 -8.84
C TYR A 697 -25.50 2.08 -8.51
N THR A 698 -25.25 1.90 -7.23
CA THR A 698 -24.24 0.98 -6.70
C THR A 698 -24.86 -0.40 -6.57
N VAL A 699 -24.41 -1.37 -7.35
CA VAL A 699 -24.94 -2.74 -7.36
C VAL A 699 -23.93 -3.66 -6.70
N ALA A 700 -24.31 -4.31 -5.59
CA ALA A 700 -23.50 -5.34 -4.97
C ALA A 700 -23.72 -6.70 -5.66
N THR A 701 -22.66 -7.45 -5.89
CA THR A 701 -22.72 -8.79 -6.51
C THR A 701 -21.52 -9.64 -6.08
N ASN A 702 -21.46 -10.92 -6.44
CA ASN A 702 -20.23 -11.70 -6.26
C ASN A 702 -19.21 -11.45 -7.39
N SER A 703 -17.92 -11.62 -7.09
CA SER A 703 -16.81 -11.42 -8.04
C SER A 703 -16.84 -12.33 -9.27
N PHE A 704 -17.40 -13.52 -9.16
CA PHE A 704 -17.55 -14.43 -10.30
C PHE A 704 -18.46 -13.84 -11.38
N ILE A 705 -19.68 -13.42 -11.06
CA ILE A 705 -20.57 -12.82 -12.07
C ILE A 705 -20.21 -11.36 -12.39
N ALA A 706 -19.56 -10.63 -11.47
CA ALA A 706 -18.99 -9.31 -11.77
C ALA A 706 -17.99 -9.35 -12.95
N SER A 707 -17.23 -10.45 -13.08
CA SER A 707 -16.33 -10.69 -14.21
C SER A 707 -17.02 -11.16 -15.50
N GLY A 708 -18.36 -11.17 -15.54
CA GLY A 708 -19.16 -11.51 -16.71
C GLY A 708 -19.47 -13.00 -16.88
N GLN A 709 -19.16 -13.82 -15.87
CA GLN A 709 -19.43 -15.26 -15.91
C GLN A 709 -20.93 -15.58 -15.81
N ASP A 710 -21.30 -16.84 -16.08
CA ASP A 710 -22.68 -17.34 -16.04
C ASP A 710 -23.67 -16.55 -16.93
N GLY A 711 -23.15 -15.88 -17.97
CA GLY A 711 -23.94 -15.11 -18.93
C GLY A 711 -24.22 -13.66 -18.55
N TYR A 712 -23.59 -13.12 -17.50
CA TYR A 712 -23.75 -11.74 -17.04
C TYR A 712 -22.88 -10.76 -17.87
N ILE A 713 -23.04 -10.74 -19.18
CA ILE A 713 -22.14 -10.05 -20.15
C ILE A 713 -22.00 -8.56 -19.81
N THR A 714 -23.09 -7.90 -19.45
CA THR A 714 -23.09 -6.48 -19.10
C THR A 714 -22.23 -6.21 -17.85
N PHE A 715 -22.23 -7.09 -16.85
CA PHE A 715 -21.32 -6.96 -15.69
C PHE A 715 -19.85 -7.01 -16.12
N GLY A 716 -19.47 -7.97 -16.98
CA GLY A 716 -18.10 -8.04 -17.50
C GLY A 716 -17.66 -6.74 -18.19
N THR A 717 -18.57 -6.12 -18.95
CA THR A 717 -18.30 -4.83 -19.62
C THR A 717 -18.11 -3.69 -18.61
N VAL A 718 -18.97 -3.60 -17.58
CA VAL A 718 -18.85 -2.58 -16.52
C VAL A 718 -17.54 -2.74 -15.75
N SER A 719 -17.10 -3.97 -15.49
CA SER A 719 -15.82 -4.26 -14.85
C SER A 719 -14.64 -3.84 -15.74
N GLU A 720 -14.67 -4.17 -17.04
CA GLU A 720 -13.66 -3.73 -18.02
C GLU A 720 -13.57 -2.21 -18.16
N ASP A 721 -14.69 -1.50 -17.96
CA ASP A 721 -14.75 -0.02 -17.95
C ASP A 721 -14.12 0.59 -16.68
N GLY A 722 -13.66 -0.22 -15.71
CA GLY A 722 -13.12 0.25 -14.43
C GLY A 722 -14.18 0.77 -13.47
N ARG A 723 -15.44 0.32 -13.62
CA ARG A 723 -16.60 0.73 -12.78
C ARG A 723 -17.00 -0.33 -11.77
N ALA A 724 -16.14 -1.31 -11.52
CA ALA A 724 -16.30 -2.34 -10.50
C ALA A 724 -15.22 -2.17 -9.43
N PHE A 725 -15.62 -2.31 -8.17
CA PHE A 725 -14.76 -2.21 -7.00
C PHE A 725 -14.94 -3.46 -6.15
N ASP A 726 -13.90 -4.27 -6.05
CA ASP A 726 -13.91 -5.44 -5.17
C ASP A 726 -13.83 -4.96 -3.71
N THR A 727 -14.81 -5.35 -2.91
CA THR A 727 -14.84 -4.99 -1.48
C THR A 727 -13.93 -5.89 -0.65
N LEU A 728 -13.45 -7.00 -1.23
CA LEU A 728 -12.67 -8.05 -0.59
C LEU A 728 -13.38 -8.78 0.55
N LEU A 729 -14.64 -8.43 0.82
CA LEU A 729 -15.49 -9.13 1.76
C LEU A 729 -15.79 -10.54 1.23
N ASP A 730 -15.25 -11.56 1.92
CA ASP A 730 -15.64 -12.94 1.65
C ASP A 730 -17.15 -13.07 1.81
N TYR A 731 -17.78 -13.61 0.78
CA TYR A 731 -19.24 -13.64 0.70
C TYR A 731 -19.90 -14.65 1.65
N ALA A 732 -19.17 -15.65 2.17
CA ALA A 732 -19.65 -16.64 3.12
C ALA A 732 -19.52 -16.07 4.52
N GLN A 733 -18.40 -15.40 4.82
CA GLN A 733 -18.25 -14.59 6.01
C GLN A 733 -19.28 -13.48 6.06
N SER A 734 -19.59 -12.83 4.94
CA SER A 734 -20.65 -11.83 4.86
C SER A 734 -22.02 -12.40 5.25
N PHE A 735 -22.30 -13.66 4.87
CA PHE A 735 -23.53 -14.34 5.30
C PHE A 735 -23.51 -14.70 6.79
N ILE A 736 -22.36 -15.16 7.32
CA ILE A 736 -22.18 -15.41 8.77
C ILE A 736 -22.42 -14.12 9.56
N ASP A 737 -21.79 -13.02 9.16
CA ASP A 737 -21.95 -11.71 9.77
C ASP A 737 -23.40 -11.24 9.75
N TYR A 738 -24.10 -11.43 8.62
CA TYR A 738 -25.52 -11.13 8.52
C TYR A 738 -26.34 -11.93 9.54
N VAL A 739 -26.07 -13.23 9.66
CA VAL A 739 -26.72 -14.11 10.66
C VAL A 739 -26.49 -13.59 12.07
N GLU A 740 -25.25 -13.30 12.44
CA GLU A 740 -24.89 -12.94 13.82
C GLU A 740 -25.28 -11.51 14.20
N LYS A 741 -25.03 -10.55 13.29
CA LYS A 741 -25.08 -9.11 13.58
C LYS A 741 -26.37 -8.44 13.13
N ASP A 742 -26.96 -8.92 12.04
CA ASP A 742 -28.07 -8.23 11.37
C ASP A 742 -29.44 -8.90 11.62
N VAL A 743 -29.47 -10.22 11.88
CA VAL A 743 -30.70 -10.96 12.23
C VAL A 743 -30.67 -11.66 13.60
N ASP A 744 -29.75 -11.27 14.47
CA ASP A 744 -29.64 -11.77 15.86
C ASP A 744 -29.67 -13.30 15.96
N GLY A 745 -28.97 -13.98 15.06
CA GLY A 745 -28.88 -15.45 14.97
C GLY A 745 -30.18 -16.13 14.52
N THR A 746 -31.18 -15.40 14.03
CA THR A 746 -32.48 -15.97 13.63
C THR A 746 -32.67 -15.91 12.13
N LEU A 747 -32.52 -17.06 11.47
CA LEU A 747 -32.79 -17.20 10.04
C LEU A 747 -34.27 -17.55 9.82
N SER A 748 -34.96 -16.75 9.03
CA SER A 748 -36.38 -16.93 8.70
C SER A 748 -36.66 -16.50 7.28
N LYS A 749 -37.75 -16.98 6.68
CA LYS A 749 -38.19 -16.52 5.36
C LYS A 749 -38.49 -15.02 5.42
N LEU A 750 -38.10 -14.28 4.38
CA LEU A 750 -38.41 -12.86 4.26
C LEU A 750 -39.92 -12.65 4.00
N ASP A 751 -40.40 -11.40 4.13
CA ASP A 751 -41.74 -11.08 3.65
C ASP A 751 -41.79 -11.30 2.13
N PRO A 752 -42.83 -11.96 1.59
CA PRO A 752 -43.00 -12.11 0.14
C PRO A 752 -42.90 -10.80 -0.66
N SER A 753 -43.18 -9.63 -0.08
CA SER A 753 -43.00 -8.34 -0.76
C SER A 753 -41.55 -7.99 -1.09
N ASP A 754 -40.61 -8.63 -0.39
CA ASP A 754 -39.18 -8.32 -0.43
C ASP A 754 -38.42 -9.36 -1.27
N TYR A 755 -39.11 -10.39 -1.78
CA TYR A 755 -38.53 -11.31 -2.76
C TYR A 755 -38.31 -10.61 -4.10
N SER A 756 -37.19 -10.93 -4.73
CA SER A 756 -36.83 -10.40 -6.05
C SER A 756 -37.87 -10.69 -7.14
N THR A 757 -38.35 -11.93 -7.24
CA THR A 757 -39.35 -12.31 -8.25
C THR A 757 -40.76 -12.18 -7.70
N GLN A 758 -41.50 -11.17 -8.16
CA GLN A 758 -42.86 -10.88 -7.69
C GLN A 758 -43.95 -11.63 -8.47
N ASN A 759 -43.77 -11.77 -9.78
CA ASN A 759 -44.59 -12.61 -10.64
C ASN A 759 -43.73 -13.49 -11.54
N PHE A 760 -44.10 -14.75 -11.68
CA PHE A 760 -43.37 -15.71 -12.50
C PHE A 760 -44.29 -16.48 -13.44
N THR A 761 -43.97 -16.48 -14.74
CA THR A 761 -44.63 -17.30 -15.74
C THR A 761 -43.65 -18.36 -16.28
N PRO A 762 -43.83 -19.65 -15.96
CA PRO A 762 -42.94 -20.72 -16.41
C PRO A 762 -43.05 -20.96 -17.92
N LEU A 763 -42.03 -21.60 -18.50
CA LEU A 763 -42.10 -22.07 -19.89
C LEU A 763 -43.32 -22.98 -20.08
N ALA A 764 -44.06 -22.77 -21.18
CA ALA A 764 -45.15 -23.66 -21.55
C ALA A 764 -44.59 -25.07 -21.84
N GLY A 765 -45.05 -26.06 -21.05
CA GLY A 765 -44.67 -27.47 -21.18
C GLY A 765 -45.24 -28.20 -22.39
#